data_AF-A0A961P1D4-F1
#
_entry.id   AF-A0A961P1D4-F1
#
_cell.length_a   1.000
_cell.length_b   1.000
_cell.length_c   1.000
_cell.angle_alpha   90.00
_cell.angle_beta   90.00
_cell.angle_gamma   90.00
#
_symmetry.space_group_name_H-M   'P 1'
#
loop_
_entity.id
_entity.type
_entity.pdbx_description
1 polymer ?
#
loop_
_entity_poly.entity_id
_entity_poly.type
_entity_poly.pdbx_seq_one_letter_code
_entity_poly.pdbx_strand_id
1 'polypeptide(L)'
;MPDDFSAGPNTAGRVAVGGTLAGNIETVGDVDWIAFDVPVHAGYSLSVTTGTTGGIAHPQFTIWDGTAVIDPFAEYSETAGAATMDFWNMTRGRYYIRVSNNDLQSGAQTGAYTVSYALADDHPNGPGETLATLVPGQTLDGTIDGYNDVDLFTLDLVAGNRYLFNADVPNTSTLHFAFAYLTGGTITGWPNGSQFYSGTTGVVISSDTTGAHTLRVSPPAGATGDYQLQLRDLAGDLPEDVTTTATMQVGQTISGTIDYDFDRDWYAIDLQAGHTYEYTMAMPSQVSGGSFYPGDALIRDASGMVVDQYFDPSFSLINIRTFVPSASGTYFVDAHNIAPGYAYDYTLSVTEVVDDFPASVQSTGTLAVGGSATGTINATGDRDWFAVTVSAGSIYRFDVTTNVPELAVGLGAHVAQPTSSEQYFRATQDGTIWVEATSWSGVGDYTVSATQIYQASAEEAARAQAGTVYVIPSSSFGGTGLQSMDVMTALPGENVILRGMSGADTLLASTGDDILVGDDGQSGAETVAETAILYRAYKLLLGREPDATGMQAFQALPWVVSVGQKIQMILNSPEFVNAHGQLSNQELVDFLYTQMRGPGGAGSDPAVAEMVNLFNTYSEIGNAIMVFSESTEWRVHLAGADANYVFRNAPASFSQDVFSMYHALLGRDPDAAGFADWALEMSRGLDLGGMAQRFLDSAEFAGAGALDDRSFAAQVLTALTGAAPAVADLDRAETVLAGPVSRADWVAANVLLSPVSGLDSWIAGQPVDDVLIGNGGRDILMGGMWSDVFVFDPAADGLQRIGDFEAWDLIDLRPFGYADAATALAQFQQQGDALVFADAGVTVVVEDTTAAELTAANLLV
;
A
#
# COMPACT_ATOMS: atom_id res chain seq x y z
N MET A 1 -15.18 77.65 22.69
CA MET A 1 -14.72 78.67 21.73
C MET A 1 -15.75 78.71 20.60
N PRO A 2 -15.63 79.48 19.50
CA PRO A 2 -16.43 79.18 18.31
C PRO A 2 -16.08 77.77 17.81
N ASP A 3 -17.10 77.04 17.34
CA ASP A 3 -16.97 75.72 16.68
C ASP A 3 -15.98 75.82 15.50
N ASP A 4 -14.91 75.01 15.53
CA ASP A 4 -13.86 75.03 14.52
C ASP A 4 -14.18 74.14 13.31
N PHE A 5 -14.97 73.08 13.47
CA PHE A 5 -15.41 72.18 12.42
C PHE A 5 -16.84 71.69 12.62
N SER A 6 -17.74 72.12 11.73
CA SER A 6 -19.16 71.78 11.83
C SER A 6 -19.44 70.27 11.87
N ALA A 7 -20.45 69.88 12.65
CA ALA A 7 -21.00 68.52 12.73
C ALA A 7 -21.78 68.07 11.48
N GLY A 8 -21.12 67.99 10.32
CA GLY A 8 -21.69 67.46 9.08
C GLY A 8 -20.81 67.61 7.83
N PRO A 9 -21.26 67.07 6.67
CA PRO A 9 -20.45 66.96 5.45
C PRO A 9 -20.10 68.30 4.78
N ASN A 10 -20.69 69.41 5.23
CA ASN A 10 -20.36 70.77 4.81
C ASN A 10 -19.17 71.38 5.59
N THR A 11 -18.49 70.58 6.41
CA THR A 11 -17.29 70.98 7.15
C THR A 11 -16.23 71.63 6.24
N ALA A 12 -15.53 72.61 6.80
CA ALA A 12 -14.35 73.20 6.17
C ALA A 12 -13.07 72.39 6.44
N GLY A 13 -13.09 71.46 7.40
CA GLY A 13 -11.96 70.62 7.76
C GLY A 13 -11.63 69.62 6.66
N ARG A 14 -10.40 69.65 6.15
CA ARG A 14 -9.92 68.70 5.14
C ARG A 14 -8.46 68.33 5.37
N VAL A 15 -8.18 67.02 5.37
CA VAL A 15 -6.83 66.46 5.44
C VAL A 15 -6.50 65.77 4.10
N ALA A 16 -5.27 65.96 3.62
CA ALA A 16 -4.77 65.31 2.41
C ALA A 16 -3.79 64.19 2.79
N VAL A 17 -3.55 63.24 1.88
CA VAL A 17 -2.56 62.17 2.08
C VAL A 17 -1.17 62.78 2.38
N GLY A 18 -0.49 62.26 3.39
CA GLY A 18 0.76 62.77 3.97
C GLY A 18 0.59 64.03 4.84
N GLY A 19 -0.64 64.53 5.01
CA GLY A 19 -0.95 65.76 5.71
C GLY A 19 -1.47 65.53 7.13
N THR A 20 -1.48 66.62 7.90
CA THR A 20 -2.13 66.68 9.21
C THR A 20 -3.08 67.86 9.32
N LEU A 21 -4.07 67.76 10.19
CA LEU A 21 -5.03 68.82 10.49
C LEU A 21 -5.28 68.87 11.99
N ALA A 22 -5.08 70.03 12.61
CA ALA A 22 -5.42 70.25 14.01
C ALA A 22 -6.86 70.72 14.16
N GLY A 23 -7.54 70.26 15.21
CA GLY A 23 -8.88 70.66 15.60
C GLY A 23 -9.07 70.60 17.11
N ASN A 24 -10.26 70.96 17.58
CA ASN A 24 -10.52 71.09 18.99
C ASN A 24 -12.00 70.85 19.32
N ILE A 25 -12.28 69.94 20.26
CA ILE A 25 -13.66 69.74 20.75
C ILE A 25 -13.95 70.83 21.78
N GLU A 26 -14.76 71.84 21.41
CA GLU A 26 -14.97 73.04 22.22
C GLU A 26 -15.91 72.84 23.40
N THR A 27 -16.91 71.98 23.24
CA THR A 27 -17.94 71.74 24.25
C THR A 27 -18.26 70.26 24.40
N VAL A 28 -18.84 69.89 25.53
CA VAL A 28 -19.32 68.53 25.75
C VAL A 28 -20.45 68.22 24.77
N GLY A 29 -20.28 67.19 23.93
CA GLY A 29 -21.23 66.81 22.88
C GLY A 29 -20.95 67.41 21.50
N ASP A 30 -19.86 68.17 21.39
CA ASP A 30 -19.34 68.68 20.12
C ASP A 30 -18.78 67.55 19.24
N VAL A 31 -18.89 67.71 17.92
CA VAL A 31 -18.61 66.68 16.93
C VAL A 31 -18.05 67.32 15.68
N ASP A 32 -16.79 67.00 15.39
CA ASP A 32 -16.10 67.57 14.25
C ASP A 32 -16.08 66.58 13.10
N TRP A 33 -16.43 67.06 11.90
CA TRP A 33 -16.28 66.30 10.68
C TRP A 33 -15.05 66.78 9.93
N ILE A 34 -14.19 65.86 9.50
CA ILE A 34 -12.99 66.16 8.72
C ILE A 34 -13.01 65.36 7.42
N ALA A 35 -13.03 66.05 6.28
CA ALA A 35 -13.03 65.43 4.98
C ALA A 35 -11.63 64.90 4.60
N PHE A 36 -11.58 63.76 3.92
CA PHE A 36 -10.39 63.25 3.24
C PHE A 36 -10.80 62.64 1.89
N ASP A 37 -9.89 62.67 0.92
CA ASP A 37 -10.13 62.06 -0.39
C ASP A 37 -9.26 60.82 -0.53
N VAL A 38 -9.85 59.72 -0.99
CA VAL A 38 -9.14 58.48 -1.39
C VAL A 38 -8.81 58.61 -2.87
N PRO A 39 -7.55 58.93 -3.26
CA PRO A 39 -7.20 59.24 -4.64
C PRO A 39 -7.08 58.01 -5.54
N VAL A 40 -6.60 56.90 -5.00
CA VAL A 40 -6.34 55.61 -5.68
C VAL A 40 -6.81 54.43 -4.81
N HIS A 41 -6.97 53.26 -5.42
CA HIS A 41 -7.27 52.02 -4.69
C HIS A 41 -5.98 51.47 -4.08
N ALA A 42 -5.66 51.91 -2.86
CA ALA A 42 -4.49 51.51 -2.07
C ALA A 42 -4.87 51.39 -0.58
N GLY A 43 -3.94 50.92 0.25
CA GLY A 43 -4.03 51.00 1.70
C GLY A 43 -3.73 52.40 2.25
N TYR A 44 -4.48 52.83 3.26
CA TYR A 44 -4.23 54.11 3.94
C TYR A 44 -4.41 54.02 5.46
N SER A 45 -3.73 54.93 6.17
CA SER A 45 -3.81 55.09 7.62
C SER A 45 -4.39 56.46 8.00
N LEU A 46 -5.43 56.47 8.84
CA LEU A 46 -5.94 57.67 9.51
C LEU A 46 -5.67 57.57 11.01
N SER A 47 -5.14 58.63 11.60
CA SER A 47 -4.95 58.70 13.07
C SER A 47 -5.49 60.00 13.64
N VAL A 48 -6.06 59.93 14.84
CA VAL A 48 -6.46 61.08 15.67
C VAL A 48 -5.67 61.01 16.97
N THR A 49 -4.83 62.00 17.21
CA THR A 49 -3.95 62.07 18.41
C THR A 49 -4.27 63.32 19.22
N THR A 50 -4.12 63.26 20.55
CA THR A 50 -4.42 64.38 21.46
C THR A 50 -3.20 64.76 22.29
N GLY A 51 -3.12 66.03 22.70
CA GLY A 51 -1.99 66.54 23.48
C GLY A 51 -1.95 66.01 24.91
N THR A 52 -0.75 65.90 25.50
CA THR A 52 -0.51 65.32 26.84
C THR A 52 -1.03 66.15 28.04
N THR A 53 -1.61 67.33 27.80
CA THR A 53 -2.17 68.20 28.84
C THR A 53 -3.43 68.90 28.32
N GLY A 54 -4.62 68.47 28.79
CA GLY A 54 -5.91 69.07 28.45
C GLY A 54 -6.46 68.71 27.07
N GLY A 55 -6.70 67.41 26.82
CA GLY A 55 -7.22 66.84 25.57
C GLY A 55 -8.16 65.65 25.79
N ILE A 56 -8.73 65.10 24.72
CA ILE A 56 -9.56 63.88 24.77
C ILE A 56 -8.64 62.70 25.10
N ALA A 57 -8.81 62.07 26.26
CA ALA A 57 -7.95 60.98 26.73
C ALA A 57 -8.09 59.71 25.88
N HIS A 58 -9.25 59.53 25.26
CA HIS A 58 -9.60 58.39 24.41
C HIS A 58 -10.29 58.92 23.16
N PRO A 59 -9.54 59.48 22.19
CA PRO A 59 -10.14 59.99 20.96
C PRO A 59 -10.71 58.81 20.17
N GLN A 60 -11.94 58.97 19.66
CA GLN A 60 -12.58 57.97 18.80
C GLN A 60 -13.06 58.61 17.51
N PHE A 61 -12.96 57.87 16.41
CA PHE A 61 -13.53 58.30 15.14
C PHE A 61 -14.14 57.14 14.34
N THR A 62 -15.07 57.51 13.46
CA THR A 62 -15.70 56.62 12.48
C THR A 62 -15.57 57.25 11.11
N ILE A 63 -15.51 56.43 10.06
CA ILE A 63 -15.48 56.89 8.67
C ILE A 63 -16.90 56.92 8.10
N TRP A 64 -17.21 57.98 7.35
CA TRP A 64 -18.52 58.24 6.75
C TRP A 64 -18.40 58.57 5.27
N ASP A 65 -19.39 58.15 4.49
CA ASP A 65 -19.56 58.54 3.07
C ASP A 65 -20.23 59.93 2.89
N GLY A 66 -20.51 60.61 4.00
CA GLY A 66 -21.27 61.85 4.06
C GLY A 66 -22.70 61.69 4.57
N THR A 67 -23.24 60.47 4.59
CA THR A 67 -24.61 60.16 5.04
C THR A 67 -24.71 59.01 6.03
N ALA A 68 -23.86 57.99 5.89
CA ALA A 68 -23.82 56.81 6.75
C ALA A 68 -22.38 56.46 7.16
N VAL A 69 -22.24 55.76 8.29
CA VAL A 69 -20.98 55.11 8.67
C VAL A 69 -20.68 54.04 7.62
N ILE A 70 -19.44 54.01 7.15
CA ILE A 70 -18.94 52.90 6.35
C ILE A 70 -18.00 52.05 7.19
N ASP A 71 -18.04 50.75 6.98
CA ASP A 71 -17.06 49.79 7.51
C ASP A 71 -16.06 49.50 6.39
N PRO A 72 -14.87 50.13 6.41
CA PRO A 72 -13.94 50.04 5.30
C PRO A 72 -13.08 48.77 5.33
N PHE A 73 -13.48 47.71 6.06
CA PHE A 73 -12.66 46.53 6.30
C PHE A 73 -11.30 46.95 6.87
N ALA A 74 -11.29 47.41 8.13
CA ALA A 74 -10.15 48.08 8.73
C ALA A 74 -9.67 47.45 10.03
N GLU A 75 -8.40 47.66 10.35
CA GLU A 75 -7.86 47.45 11.69
C GLU A 75 -7.94 48.76 12.48
N TYR A 76 -8.64 48.74 13.61
CA TYR A 76 -8.84 49.90 14.48
C TYR A 76 -8.16 49.69 15.82
N SER A 77 -7.28 50.62 16.20
CA SER A 77 -6.55 50.60 17.47
C SER A 77 -6.79 51.88 18.24
N GLU A 78 -7.04 51.76 19.54
CA GLU A 78 -7.27 52.89 20.45
C GLU A 78 -6.38 52.75 21.69
N THR A 79 -5.70 53.84 22.04
CA THR A 79 -4.85 53.96 23.22
C THR A 79 -5.12 55.29 23.92
N ALA A 80 -4.58 55.46 25.13
CA ALA A 80 -4.66 56.74 25.82
C ALA A 80 -3.95 57.83 24.98
N GLY A 81 -4.74 58.75 24.43
CA GLY A 81 -4.30 59.89 23.64
C GLY A 81 -4.21 59.66 22.13
N ALA A 82 -4.58 58.49 21.61
CA ALA A 82 -4.55 58.22 20.17
C ALA A 82 -5.54 57.14 19.72
N ALA A 83 -6.13 57.33 18.54
CA ALA A 83 -6.81 56.28 17.78
C ALA A 83 -6.28 56.24 16.35
N THR A 84 -6.08 55.05 15.81
CA THR A 84 -5.60 54.81 14.44
C THR A 84 -6.51 53.79 13.75
N MET A 85 -6.78 54.03 12.47
CA MET A 85 -7.51 53.12 11.60
C MET A 85 -6.74 52.96 10.29
N ASP A 86 -6.29 51.73 10.03
CA ASP A 86 -5.70 51.32 8.77
C ASP A 86 -6.77 50.63 7.94
N PHE A 87 -6.98 51.11 6.72
CA PHE A 87 -8.09 50.67 5.88
C PHE A 87 -7.64 50.49 4.44
N TRP A 88 -8.26 49.49 3.80
CA TRP A 88 -7.93 49.03 2.46
C TRP A 88 -9.25 48.89 1.67
N ASN A 89 -9.20 48.95 0.33
CA ASN A 89 -10.38 48.69 -0.52
C ASN A 89 -11.52 49.75 -0.49
N MET A 90 -11.21 51.01 -0.18
CA MET A 90 -12.17 52.10 -0.37
C MET A 90 -12.22 52.56 -1.82
N THR A 91 -13.43 52.74 -2.38
CA THR A 91 -13.58 53.31 -3.71
C THR A 91 -13.09 54.75 -3.78
N ARG A 92 -12.45 55.12 -4.89
CA ARG A 92 -12.02 56.50 -5.13
C ARG A 92 -13.18 57.48 -4.89
N GLY A 93 -12.98 58.41 -3.95
CA GLY A 93 -14.07 59.30 -3.53
C GLY A 93 -13.69 60.17 -2.34
N ARG A 94 -14.64 61.01 -1.93
CA ARG A 94 -14.53 61.83 -0.73
C ARG A 94 -15.25 61.15 0.42
N TYR A 95 -14.59 61.10 1.57
CA TYR A 95 -15.11 60.56 2.81
C TYR A 95 -14.83 61.52 3.95
N TYR A 96 -15.36 61.20 5.12
CA TYR A 96 -15.29 62.05 6.30
C TYR A 96 -14.97 61.20 7.51
N ILE A 97 -14.06 61.65 8.37
CA ILE A 97 -14.01 61.14 9.74
C ILE A 97 -14.88 62.01 10.64
N ARG A 98 -15.54 61.37 11.59
CA ARG A 98 -16.27 62.04 12.66
C ARG A 98 -15.49 61.90 13.96
N VAL A 99 -14.89 62.98 14.44
CA VAL A 99 -14.16 63.04 15.72
C VAL A 99 -15.13 63.47 16.81
N SER A 100 -15.20 62.73 17.92
CA SER A 100 -16.05 63.08 19.06
C SER A 100 -15.51 62.52 20.38
N ASN A 101 -16.04 63.00 21.51
CA ASN A 101 -15.55 62.68 22.86
C ASN A 101 -16.45 61.70 23.66
N ASN A 102 -16.97 60.64 23.03
CA ASN A 102 -18.08 59.87 23.60
C ASN A 102 -17.67 58.71 24.54
N ASP A 103 -16.66 58.93 25.41
CA ASP A 103 -16.33 57.98 26.47
C ASP A 103 -17.35 58.09 27.63
N LEU A 104 -18.24 57.11 27.73
CA LEU A 104 -19.23 57.00 28.81
C LEU A 104 -18.58 56.71 30.19
N GLN A 105 -17.28 56.40 30.27
CA GLN A 105 -16.60 55.99 31.50
C GLN A 105 -15.81 57.11 32.21
N SER A 106 -15.31 58.13 31.51
CA SER A 106 -14.42 59.15 32.11
C SER A 106 -15.01 60.57 32.29
N GLY A 107 -16.29 60.76 31.93
CA GLY A 107 -16.96 62.07 32.00
C GLY A 107 -16.52 62.97 30.85
N ALA A 108 -17.44 63.76 30.30
CA ALA A 108 -17.22 64.43 29.02
C ALA A 108 -15.99 65.37 28.99
N GLN A 109 -15.16 65.22 27.94
CA GLN A 109 -13.82 65.85 27.84
C GLN A 109 -13.71 66.77 26.62
N THR A 110 -13.30 68.02 26.81
CA THR A 110 -13.00 68.97 25.73
C THR A 110 -11.50 69.09 25.52
N GLY A 111 -11.03 69.32 24.30
CA GLY A 111 -9.64 69.68 24.05
C GLY A 111 -9.14 69.34 22.64
N ALA A 112 -7.87 69.69 22.40
CA ALA A 112 -7.27 69.70 21.08
C ALA A 112 -6.88 68.29 20.61
N TYR A 113 -7.02 68.06 19.30
CA TYR A 113 -6.59 66.86 18.60
C TYR A 113 -5.89 67.20 17.28
N THR A 114 -5.18 66.21 16.73
CA THR A 114 -4.57 66.28 15.40
C THR A 114 -4.92 65.02 14.62
N VAL A 115 -5.47 65.22 13.43
CA VAL A 115 -5.73 64.18 12.44
C VAL A 115 -4.52 64.05 11.53
N SER A 116 -4.03 62.85 11.28
CA SER A 116 -3.04 62.54 10.26
C SER A 116 -3.60 61.52 9.26
N TYR A 117 -3.25 61.68 7.98
CA TYR A 117 -3.65 60.77 6.91
C TYR A 117 -2.43 60.36 6.07
N ALA A 118 -2.14 59.07 5.92
CA ALA A 118 -0.95 58.55 5.22
C ALA A 118 -1.27 57.37 4.28
N LEU A 119 -0.40 57.12 3.30
CA LEU A 119 -0.38 55.86 2.54
C LEU A 119 0.25 54.76 3.39
N ALA A 120 -0.28 53.54 3.30
CA ALA A 120 0.17 52.38 4.07
C ALA A 120 0.56 51.18 3.19
N ASP A 121 0.67 51.37 1.86
CA ASP A 121 0.80 50.34 0.82
C ASP A 121 2.16 50.48 0.11
N ASP A 122 2.96 49.40 0.01
CA ASP A 122 4.32 49.44 -0.53
C ASP A 122 4.43 49.21 -2.04
N HIS A 123 3.46 48.50 -2.66
CA HIS A 123 3.34 48.35 -4.10
C HIS A 123 1.90 48.53 -4.62
N PRO A 124 1.72 48.94 -5.89
CA PRO A 124 0.39 49.18 -6.46
C PRO A 124 -0.52 47.94 -6.57
N ASN A 125 -1.78 48.14 -6.16
CA ASN A 125 -2.85 47.15 -6.18
C ASN A 125 -3.62 47.01 -7.52
N GLY A 126 -3.46 47.94 -8.47
CA GLY A 126 -4.35 48.04 -9.63
C GLY A 126 -3.70 48.44 -10.97
N PRO A 127 -4.33 48.07 -12.11
CA PRO A 127 -3.86 48.45 -13.43
C PRO A 127 -4.06 49.96 -13.68
N GLY A 128 -3.02 50.62 -14.22
CA GLY A 128 -3.02 52.07 -14.50
C GLY A 128 -2.09 52.89 -13.60
N GLU A 129 -1.39 52.24 -12.69
CA GLU A 129 -0.40 52.81 -11.79
C GLU A 129 1.04 52.53 -12.29
N THR A 130 2.03 53.27 -11.79
CA THR A 130 3.42 53.05 -12.22
C THR A 130 3.99 51.87 -11.44
N LEU A 131 4.16 50.74 -12.11
CA LEU A 131 4.64 49.49 -11.50
C LEU A 131 6.17 49.49 -11.39
N ALA A 132 6.71 48.88 -10.34
CA ALA A 132 8.12 48.56 -10.25
C ALA A 132 8.48 47.52 -11.32
N THR A 133 9.66 47.63 -11.94
CA THR A 133 10.12 46.70 -12.98
C THR A 133 11.17 45.76 -12.41
N LEU A 134 10.93 44.45 -12.48
CA LEU A 134 11.88 43.39 -12.15
C LEU A 134 12.64 43.00 -13.42
N VAL A 135 13.96 43.24 -13.44
CA VAL A 135 14.85 42.83 -14.54
C VAL A 135 15.82 41.74 -14.06
N PRO A 136 16.39 40.94 -14.98
CA PRO A 136 17.35 39.91 -14.60
C PRO A 136 18.53 40.43 -13.77
N GLY A 137 18.85 39.73 -12.69
CA GLY A 137 19.90 40.08 -11.71
C GLY A 137 19.48 41.11 -10.68
N GLN A 138 18.23 41.58 -10.70
CA GLN A 138 17.68 42.42 -9.64
C GLN A 138 16.88 41.62 -8.62
N THR A 139 16.84 42.19 -7.43
CA THR A 139 16.07 41.74 -6.29
C THR A 139 15.10 42.85 -5.90
N LEU A 140 13.84 42.53 -5.71
CA LEU A 140 12.81 43.47 -5.26
C LEU A 140 12.16 42.95 -3.99
N ASP A 141 12.09 43.81 -2.98
CA ASP A 141 11.36 43.54 -1.75
C ASP A 141 9.92 44.05 -1.89
N GLY A 142 8.96 43.36 -1.26
CA GLY A 142 7.57 43.79 -1.16
C GLY A 142 6.91 43.23 0.11
N THR A 143 5.77 43.80 0.46
CA THR A 143 5.05 43.51 1.70
C THR A 143 3.57 43.39 1.38
N ILE A 144 2.98 42.24 1.66
CA ILE A 144 1.52 42.15 1.66
C ILE A 144 1.01 42.81 2.95
N ASP A 145 0.53 44.03 2.83
CA ASP A 145 0.16 44.95 3.91
C ASP A 145 -1.24 44.69 4.49
N GLY A 146 -2.07 43.85 3.84
CA GLY A 146 -3.45 43.59 4.31
C GLY A 146 -4.18 42.39 3.67
N TYR A 147 -5.39 42.10 4.18
CA TYR A 147 -6.18 40.89 3.88
C TYR A 147 -6.49 40.65 2.39
N ASN A 148 -6.45 41.68 1.54
CA ASN A 148 -6.70 41.62 0.10
C ASN A 148 -5.65 42.39 -0.72
N ASP A 149 -4.50 42.65 -0.10
CA ASP A 149 -3.44 43.38 -0.75
C ASP A 149 -2.79 42.55 -1.87
N VAL A 150 -2.37 43.22 -2.93
CA VAL A 150 -1.90 42.64 -4.18
C VAL A 150 -0.83 43.55 -4.74
N ASP A 151 0.34 42.98 -5.04
CA ASP A 151 1.44 43.78 -5.57
C ASP A 151 1.64 43.50 -7.06
N LEU A 152 1.64 44.56 -7.86
CA LEU A 152 1.85 44.47 -9.29
C LEU A 152 3.26 44.94 -9.70
N PHE A 153 3.96 44.10 -10.48
CA PHE A 153 5.27 44.39 -11.06
C PHE A 153 5.26 44.25 -12.58
N THR A 154 6.26 44.82 -13.24
CA THR A 154 6.55 44.59 -14.66
C THR A 154 7.79 43.70 -14.80
N LEU A 155 7.78 42.68 -15.65
CA LEU A 155 8.98 41.98 -16.09
C LEU A 155 9.28 42.31 -17.55
N ASP A 156 10.52 42.65 -17.87
CA ASP A 156 10.97 42.82 -19.24
C ASP A 156 11.63 41.52 -19.72
N LEU A 157 10.92 40.75 -20.55
CA LEU A 157 11.38 39.46 -21.06
C LEU A 157 11.73 39.53 -22.55
N VAL A 158 12.65 38.67 -22.99
CA VAL A 158 13.02 38.50 -24.40
C VAL A 158 12.44 37.20 -24.93
N ALA A 159 11.79 37.25 -26.10
CA ALA A 159 11.23 36.09 -26.75
C ALA A 159 12.29 35.00 -26.96
N GLY A 160 12.00 33.78 -26.50
CA GLY A 160 12.87 32.61 -26.63
C GLY A 160 13.95 32.47 -25.54
N ASN A 161 14.13 33.46 -24.65
CA ASN A 161 14.99 33.29 -23.48
C ASN A 161 14.24 32.56 -22.35
N ARG A 162 14.98 31.79 -21.57
CA ARG A 162 14.51 31.16 -20.32
C ARG A 162 15.02 31.99 -19.13
N TYR A 163 14.19 32.13 -18.11
CA TYR A 163 14.49 32.87 -16.89
C TYR A 163 14.09 32.05 -15.69
N LEU A 164 14.91 32.06 -14.64
CA LEU A 164 14.55 31.50 -13.33
C LEU A 164 13.95 32.61 -12.48
N PHE A 165 12.70 32.43 -12.04
CA PHE A 165 11.99 33.35 -11.16
C PHE A 165 11.89 32.78 -9.74
N ASN A 166 12.51 33.44 -8.76
CA ASN A 166 12.45 33.05 -7.36
C ASN A 166 11.61 34.06 -6.57
N ALA A 167 10.81 33.54 -5.63
CA ALA A 167 10.16 34.33 -4.60
C ALA A 167 10.57 33.74 -3.24
N ASP A 168 11.39 34.47 -2.49
CA ASP A 168 11.73 34.10 -1.13
C ASP A 168 10.69 34.70 -0.17
N VAL A 169 10.08 33.84 0.62
CA VAL A 169 9.11 34.23 1.64
C VAL A 169 9.72 33.84 2.99
N PRO A 170 10.18 34.81 3.80
CA PRO A 170 10.87 34.51 5.04
C PRO A 170 10.00 33.65 5.96
N ASN A 171 10.59 32.59 6.55
CA ASN A 171 9.90 31.70 7.48
C ASN A 171 9.36 32.40 8.75
N THR A 172 9.73 33.67 8.97
CA THR A 172 9.23 34.53 10.05
C THR A 172 7.96 35.31 9.69
N SER A 173 7.50 35.22 8.44
CA SER A 173 6.31 35.88 7.91
C SER A 173 5.04 35.05 8.18
N THR A 174 3.88 35.70 8.30
CA THR A 174 2.56 35.03 8.25
C THR A 174 2.15 34.67 6.82
N LEU A 175 2.83 35.25 5.82
CA LEU A 175 2.78 34.82 4.44
C LEU A 175 3.60 33.52 4.35
N HIS A 176 2.93 32.37 4.25
CA HIS A 176 3.60 31.09 4.02
C HIS A 176 3.69 30.73 2.54
N PHE A 177 2.87 31.41 1.72
CA PHE A 177 2.89 31.30 0.28
C PHE A 177 2.26 32.51 -0.39
N ALA A 178 2.66 32.78 -1.64
CA ALA A 178 2.05 33.80 -2.50
C ALA A 178 1.66 33.18 -3.84
N PHE A 179 0.60 33.72 -4.45
CA PHE A 179 0.25 33.45 -5.83
C PHE A 179 0.84 34.53 -6.70
N ALA A 180 1.66 34.15 -7.67
CA ALA A 180 1.91 35.08 -8.76
C ALA A 180 0.91 34.85 -9.90
N TYR A 181 0.64 35.89 -10.71
CA TYR A 181 -0.02 35.78 -12.01
C TYR A 181 0.72 36.62 -13.04
N LEU A 182 0.79 36.15 -14.29
CA LEU A 182 1.41 36.87 -15.39
C LEU A 182 0.36 37.17 -16.48
N THR A 183 0.29 38.42 -16.95
CA THR A 183 -0.69 38.84 -17.96
C THR A 183 -0.02 39.47 -19.19
N GLY A 184 -0.45 39.02 -20.39
CA GLY A 184 0.03 39.45 -21.71
C GLY A 184 1.09 38.52 -22.31
N GLY A 185 0.84 37.95 -23.49
CA GLY A 185 1.73 36.97 -24.18
C GLY A 185 1.43 35.50 -23.87
N THR A 186 2.10 34.56 -24.54
CA THR A 186 2.09 33.13 -24.16
C THR A 186 3.38 32.83 -23.42
N ILE A 187 3.26 32.44 -22.15
CA ILE A 187 4.39 31.98 -21.34
C ILE A 187 4.36 30.47 -21.30
N THR A 188 5.47 29.84 -21.66
CA THR A 188 5.68 28.40 -21.57
C THR A 188 6.47 28.08 -20.29
N GLY A 189 5.96 27.13 -19.50
CA GLY A 189 6.62 26.65 -18.26
C GLY A 189 5.95 27.06 -16.94
N TRP A 190 4.92 27.91 -16.97
CA TRP A 190 4.27 28.39 -15.74
C TRP A 190 2.77 28.09 -15.68
N PRO A 191 2.28 27.31 -14.69
CA PRO A 191 0.84 27.19 -14.44
C PRO A 191 0.27 28.55 -14.02
N ASN A 192 -0.80 28.99 -14.69
CA ASN A 192 -1.49 30.23 -14.32
C ASN A 192 -2.07 30.08 -12.90
N GLY A 193 -1.55 30.84 -11.93
CA GLY A 193 -1.92 30.75 -10.50
C GLY A 193 -1.04 29.83 -9.63
N SER A 194 0.26 29.76 -9.91
CA SER A 194 1.21 28.95 -9.13
C SER A 194 1.45 29.50 -7.72
N GLN A 195 1.62 28.60 -6.74
CA GLN A 195 1.88 28.90 -5.33
C GLN A 195 3.38 28.73 -5.02
N PHE A 196 3.99 29.71 -4.36
CA PHE A 196 5.37 29.61 -3.84
C PHE A 196 5.35 29.34 -2.35
N TYR A 197 5.98 28.29 -1.84
CA TYR A 197 6.05 28.02 -0.39
C TYR A 197 7.32 28.62 0.22
N SER A 198 7.30 28.87 1.54
CA SER A 198 8.49 29.34 2.25
C SER A 198 9.69 28.42 2.01
N GLY A 199 10.82 29.00 1.60
CA GLY A 199 12.04 28.26 1.26
C GLY A 199 12.04 27.50 -0.08
N THR A 200 11.07 27.72 -0.98
CA THR A 200 11.06 27.10 -2.32
C THR A 200 12.06 27.79 -3.26
N THR A 201 12.81 26.99 -4.03
CA THR A 201 13.69 27.47 -5.12
C THR A 201 12.90 27.62 -6.42
N GLY A 202 13.24 28.64 -7.22
CA GLY A 202 12.38 29.26 -8.23
C GLY A 202 11.82 28.40 -9.37
N VAL A 203 11.04 29.04 -10.25
CA VAL A 203 10.40 28.41 -11.42
C VAL A 203 10.98 28.95 -12.71
N VAL A 204 11.21 28.07 -13.68
CA VAL A 204 11.67 28.48 -15.01
C VAL A 204 10.51 28.98 -15.86
N ILE A 205 10.65 30.18 -16.41
CA ILE A 205 9.68 30.83 -17.29
C ILE A 205 10.32 31.18 -18.63
N SER A 206 9.54 31.13 -19.70
CA SER A 206 9.95 31.57 -21.04
C SER A 206 8.80 32.28 -21.73
N SER A 207 9.08 33.31 -22.53
CA SER A 207 8.07 34.09 -23.25
C SER A 207 8.19 33.90 -24.76
N ASP A 208 7.05 33.85 -25.45
CA ASP A 208 6.98 33.89 -26.92
C ASP A 208 7.11 35.31 -27.50
N THR A 209 7.13 36.33 -26.65
CA THR A 209 7.13 37.74 -27.04
C THR A 209 8.19 38.54 -26.27
N THR A 210 8.83 39.49 -26.95
CA THR A 210 9.77 40.42 -26.32
C THR A 210 9.02 41.66 -25.85
N GLY A 211 9.16 42.00 -24.57
CA GLY A 211 8.58 43.22 -24.01
C GLY A 211 8.17 43.09 -22.55
N ALA A 212 7.43 44.10 -22.09
CA ALA A 212 6.93 44.20 -20.73
C ALA A 212 5.72 43.27 -20.51
N HIS A 213 5.80 42.48 -19.44
CA HIS A 213 4.73 41.61 -18.95
C HIS A 213 4.39 41.99 -17.50
N THR A 214 3.14 41.84 -17.07
CA THR A 214 2.75 42.20 -15.71
C THR A 214 2.76 40.98 -14.80
N LEU A 215 3.52 41.04 -13.70
CA LEU A 215 3.48 40.12 -12.57
C LEU A 215 2.47 40.64 -11.53
N ARG A 216 1.72 39.75 -10.92
CA ARG A 216 0.83 40.04 -9.80
C ARG A 216 1.14 39.11 -8.66
N VAL A 217 1.65 39.59 -7.53
CA VAL A 217 1.80 38.82 -6.28
C VAL A 217 0.56 39.02 -5.43
N SER A 218 0.03 37.96 -4.84
CA SER A 218 -1.15 38.05 -3.96
C SER A 218 -1.13 36.98 -2.88
N PRO A 219 -1.65 37.27 -1.67
CA PRO A 219 -1.70 36.31 -0.58
C PRO A 219 -2.85 35.32 -0.75
N PRO A 220 -2.77 34.15 -0.09
CA PRO A 220 -3.96 33.40 0.31
C PRO A 220 -4.81 34.19 1.30
N ALA A 221 -6.10 33.87 1.37
CA ALA A 221 -7.09 34.62 2.15
C ALA A 221 -6.61 34.99 3.56
N GLY A 222 -6.28 36.28 3.76
CA GLY A 222 -5.90 36.87 5.03
C GLY A 222 -4.46 36.71 5.49
N ALA A 223 -3.55 36.25 4.64
CA ALA A 223 -2.11 36.28 4.94
C ALA A 223 -1.51 37.66 4.62
N THR A 224 -0.62 38.13 5.49
CA THR A 224 0.18 39.35 5.31
C THR A 224 1.66 39.05 5.53
N GLY A 225 2.54 39.94 5.07
CA GLY A 225 3.96 39.92 5.39
C GLY A 225 4.90 39.99 4.18
N ASP A 226 6.19 40.02 4.51
CA ASP A 226 7.26 40.35 3.57
C ASP A 226 7.57 39.22 2.58
N TYR A 227 8.03 39.58 1.39
CA TYR A 227 8.61 38.68 0.41
C TYR A 227 9.69 39.39 -0.42
N GLN A 228 10.53 38.58 -1.09
CA GLN A 228 11.57 39.07 -1.99
C GLN A 228 11.52 38.35 -3.34
N LEU A 229 11.44 39.10 -4.42
CA LEU A 229 11.42 38.60 -5.79
C LEU A 229 12.80 38.71 -6.43
N GLN A 230 13.18 37.68 -7.19
CA GLN A 230 14.40 37.66 -7.97
C GLN A 230 14.12 37.06 -9.35
N LEU A 231 14.71 37.64 -10.38
CA LEU A 231 14.68 37.10 -11.74
C LEU A 231 16.12 36.90 -12.20
N ARG A 232 16.45 35.72 -12.72
CA ARG A 232 17.76 35.39 -13.31
C ARG A 232 17.58 34.99 -14.77
N ASP A 233 18.39 35.56 -15.65
CA ASP A 233 18.46 35.11 -17.05
C ASP A 233 19.28 33.81 -17.10
N LEU A 234 18.73 32.78 -17.76
CA LEU A 234 19.41 31.50 -18.00
C LEU A 234 20.11 31.46 -19.37
N ALA A 235 20.32 32.61 -20.01
CA ALA A 235 21.05 32.70 -21.26
C ALA A 235 22.46 32.06 -21.16
N GLY A 236 22.65 30.92 -21.84
CA GLY A 236 23.91 30.17 -21.88
C GLY A 236 23.79 28.69 -21.49
N ASP A 237 22.65 28.32 -20.91
CA ASP A 237 22.31 26.96 -20.47
C ASP A 237 21.76 26.06 -21.60
N LEU A 238 21.74 24.74 -21.41
CA LEU A 238 21.23 23.79 -22.40
C LEU A 238 19.69 23.72 -22.39
N PRO A 239 19.04 23.67 -23.57
CA PRO A 239 17.60 23.43 -23.62
C PRO A 239 17.22 22.06 -23.05
N GLU A 240 16.25 22.03 -22.13
CA GLU A 240 15.65 20.80 -21.56
C GLU A 240 14.63 20.13 -22.50
N ASP A 241 14.82 20.27 -23.83
CA ASP A 241 13.90 19.76 -24.85
C ASP A 241 14.63 19.40 -26.16
N VAL A 242 13.85 18.90 -27.14
CA VAL A 242 14.34 18.44 -28.45
C VAL A 242 14.98 19.54 -29.31
N THR A 243 14.92 20.82 -28.89
CA THR A 243 15.57 21.94 -29.59
C THR A 243 17.02 22.16 -29.15
N THR A 244 17.53 21.35 -28.21
CA THR A 244 18.94 21.39 -27.81
C THR A 244 19.87 21.30 -29.01
N THR A 245 20.91 22.15 -29.01
CA THR A 245 21.98 22.12 -30.02
C THR A 245 23.25 21.46 -29.49
N ALA A 246 23.26 21.07 -28.21
CA ALA A 246 24.35 20.29 -27.65
C ALA A 246 24.30 18.87 -28.20
N THR A 247 25.46 18.42 -28.67
CA THR A 247 25.62 17.08 -29.24
C THR A 247 26.75 16.38 -28.53
N MET A 248 26.64 15.07 -28.43
CA MET A 248 27.72 14.20 -27.97
C MET A 248 27.91 13.04 -28.96
N GLN A 249 29.09 12.45 -28.95
CA GLN A 249 29.42 11.28 -29.76
C GLN A 249 29.64 10.06 -28.87
N VAL A 250 29.32 8.87 -29.38
CA VAL A 250 29.68 7.62 -28.72
C VAL A 250 31.20 7.56 -28.53
N GLY A 251 31.64 7.22 -27.32
CA GLY A 251 33.04 7.22 -26.89
C GLY A 251 33.54 8.55 -26.32
N GLN A 252 32.71 9.61 -26.32
CA GLN A 252 33.05 10.92 -25.77
C GLN A 252 32.64 11.04 -24.30
N THR A 253 33.46 11.72 -23.50
CA THR A 253 33.08 12.25 -22.19
C THR A 253 32.93 13.77 -22.28
N ILE A 254 31.84 14.30 -21.75
CA ILE A 254 31.54 15.74 -21.66
C ILE A 254 31.46 16.14 -20.20
N SER A 255 31.72 17.42 -19.91
CA SER A 255 31.49 18.03 -18.60
C SER A 255 30.37 19.05 -18.72
N GLY A 256 29.48 19.09 -17.73
CA GLY A 256 28.40 20.07 -17.60
C GLY A 256 28.17 20.44 -16.15
N THR A 257 27.20 21.31 -15.92
CA THR A 257 26.82 21.80 -14.59
C THR A 257 25.32 21.77 -14.45
N ILE A 258 24.81 21.16 -13.37
CA ILE A 258 23.43 21.36 -12.94
C ILE A 258 23.40 22.74 -12.28
N ASP A 259 22.75 23.71 -12.90
CA ASP A 259 22.85 25.14 -12.56
C ASP A 259 21.78 25.62 -11.57
N TYR A 260 20.71 24.84 -11.38
CA TYR A 260 19.62 25.08 -10.45
C TYR A 260 18.85 23.78 -10.12
N ASP A 261 17.90 23.87 -9.18
CA ASP A 261 17.10 22.70 -8.81
C ASP A 261 16.21 22.24 -9.97
N PHE A 262 16.21 20.93 -10.24
CA PHE A 262 15.51 20.28 -11.36
C PHE A 262 15.99 20.68 -12.76
N ASP A 263 17.18 21.27 -12.86
CA ASP A 263 17.83 21.53 -14.14
C ASP A 263 18.09 20.22 -14.92
N ARG A 264 17.98 20.29 -16.26
CA ARG A 264 18.16 19.14 -17.16
C ARG A 264 18.97 19.50 -18.41
N ASP A 265 20.16 18.95 -18.49
CA ASP A 265 21.02 19.10 -19.64
C ASP A 265 20.76 18.01 -20.68
N TRP A 266 20.19 18.36 -21.82
CA TRP A 266 19.95 17.41 -22.91
C TRP A 266 21.06 17.47 -23.96
N TYR A 267 21.71 16.33 -24.20
CA TYR A 267 22.70 16.13 -25.27
C TYR A 267 22.15 15.19 -26.34
N ALA A 268 22.07 15.67 -27.58
CA ALA A 268 21.70 14.82 -28.72
C ALA A 268 22.84 13.84 -29.08
N ILE A 269 22.49 12.57 -29.30
CA ILE A 269 23.42 11.50 -29.67
C ILE A 269 22.80 10.58 -30.72
N ASP A 270 23.56 10.18 -31.73
CA ASP A 270 23.10 9.21 -32.72
C ASP A 270 23.45 7.78 -32.27
N LEU A 271 22.43 6.94 -32.11
CA LEU A 271 22.57 5.54 -31.68
C LEU A 271 22.09 4.58 -32.77
N GLN A 272 22.66 3.38 -32.79
CA GLN A 272 22.30 2.32 -33.75
C GLN A 272 21.40 1.27 -33.09
N ALA A 273 20.41 0.79 -33.85
CA ALA A 273 19.46 -0.21 -33.35
C ALA A 273 20.18 -1.52 -33.02
N GLY A 274 19.88 -2.10 -31.85
CA GLY A 274 20.41 -3.40 -31.42
C GLY A 274 21.85 -3.39 -30.92
N HIS A 275 22.48 -2.22 -30.82
CA HIS A 275 23.79 -2.06 -30.16
C HIS A 275 23.58 -1.67 -28.70
N THR A 276 24.43 -2.18 -27.81
CA THR A 276 24.38 -1.86 -26.37
C THR A 276 25.27 -0.67 -26.06
N TYR A 277 24.71 0.33 -25.41
CA TYR A 277 25.42 1.54 -25.01
C TYR A 277 25.40 1.68 -23.49
N GLU A 278 26.58 1.70 -22.87
CA GLU A 278 26.74 2.11 -21.49
C GLU A 278 26.75 3.64 -21.42
N TYR A 279 25.90 4.23 -20.59
CA TYR A 279 25.94 5.66 -20.31
C TYR A 279 26.16 5.90 -18.83
N THR A 280 27.09 6.82 -18.54
CA THR A 280 27.60 7.08 -17.20
C THR A 280 27.52 8.57 -16.90
N MET A 281 26.89 8.92 -15.78
CA MET A 281 26.96 10.25 -15.17
C MET A 281 27.75 10.16 -13.86
N ALA A 282 28.84 10.92 -13.77
CA ALA A 282 29.73 10.91 -12.61
C ALA A 282 29.96 12.31 -12.04
N MET A 283 29.92 12.43 -10.72
CA MET A 283 30.13 13.68 -9.98
C MET A 283 31.50 13.72 -9.28
N PRO A 284 32.21 14.86 -9.28
CA PRO A 284 33.59 14.95 -8.79
C PRO A 284 33.75 14.98 -7.26
N SER A 285 32.72 15.32 -6.46
CA SER A 285 32.80 15.26 -4.98
C SER A 285 31.46 15.32 -4.26
N GLN A 286 31.36 14.68 -3.08
CA GLN A 286 30.27 14.91 -2.13
C GLN A 286 30.33 16.35 -1.59
N VAL A 287 29.24 17.10 -1.74
CA VAL A 287 29.06 18.40 -1.08
C VAL A 287 28.71 18.13 0.38
N SER A 288 29.55 18.57 1.31
CA SER A 288 29.35 18.34 2.75
C SER A 288 28.16 19.15 3.29
N GLY A 289 27.11 18.49 3.81
CA GLY A 289 26.16 19.14 4.73
C GLY A 289 24.66 18.81 4.63
N GLY A 290 24.19 17.90 3.77
CA GLY A 290 22.76 17.55 3.68
C GLY A 290 22.52 16.16 3.08
N SER A 291 21.28 15.67 3.15
CA SER A 291 20.82 14.50 2.38
C SER A 291 20.94 14.81 0.89
N PHE A 292 22.08 14.46 0.31
CA PHE A 292 22.42 14.71 -1.08
C PHE A 292 21.84 13.60 -1.95
N TYR A 293 21.02 13.97 -2.93
CA TYR A 293 20.58 13.06 -3.97
C TYR A 293 21.46 13.31 -5.22
N PRO A 294 22.23 12.32 -5.68
CA PRO A 294 23.10 12.47 -6.85
C PRO A 294 22.29 12.76 -8.11
N GLY A 295 22.92 13.43 -9.07
CA GLY A 295 22.38 13.58 -10.43
C GLY A 295 22.23 12.25 -11.15
N ASP A 296 21.21 12.14 -11.99
CA ASP A 296 20.85 10.95 -12.74
C ASP A 296 20.82 11.25 -14.25
N ALA A 297 20.97 10.21 -15.06
CA ALA A 297 20.87 10.30 -16.51
C ALA A 297 19.77 9.36 -17.03
N LEU A 298 19.00 9.85 -17.99
CA LEU A 298 17.99 9.05 -18.68
C LEU A 298 18.09 9.21 -20.19
N ILE A 299 17.54 8.25 -20.94
CA ILE A 299 17.51 8.30 -22.40
C ILE A 299 16.12 8.66 -22.89
N ARG A 300 16.07 9.59 -23.85
CA ARG A 300 14.85 10.01 -24.54
C ARG A 300 14.94 9.75 -26.03
N ASP A 301 13.81 9.43 -26.63
CA ASP A 301 13.70 9.29 -28.08
C ASP A 301 13.67 10.63 -28.82
N ALA A 302 13.61 10.56 -30.15
CA ALA A 302 13.55 11.74 -31.03
C ALA A 302 12.33 12.66 -30.81
N SER A 303 11.29 12.20 -30.09
CA SER A 303 10.13 13.00 -29.71
C SER A 303 10.27 13.66 -28.34
N GLY A 304 11.35 13.37 -27.61
CA GLY A 304 11.60 13.84 -26.25
C GLY A 304 10.95 12.96 -25.17
N MET A 305 10.36 11.82 -25.54
CA MET A 305 9.76 10.89 -24.60
C MET A 305 10.85 10.04 -23.95
N VAL A 306 10.77 9.84 -22.64
CA VAL A 306 11.69 8.94 -21.91
C VAL A 306 11.47 7.51 -22.39
N VAL A 307 12.54 6.85 -22.83
CA VAL A 307 12.53 5.46 -23.29
C VAL A 307 13.40 4.55 -22.43
N ASP A 308 14.19 5.12 -21.54
CA ASP A 308 14.88 4.40 -20.48
C ASP A 308 14.89 5.26 -19.22
N GLN A 309 14.22 4.79 -18.17
CA GLN A 309 14.12 5.45 -16.88
C GLN A 309 14.39 4.43 -15.79
N TYR A 310 15.46 4.62 -15.02
CA TYR A 310 15.77 3.76 -13.89
C TYR A 310 16.39 4.56 -12.74
N PHE A 311 15.75 4.48 -11.58
CA PHE A 311 16.16 5.13 -10.35
C PHE A 311 17.19 4.28 -9.59
N ASP A 312 18.38 4.83 -9.32
CA ASP A 312 19.37 4.18 -8.46
C ASP A 312 19.02 4.36 -6.97
N PRO A 313 18.70 3.31 -6.22
CA PRO A 313 18.51 3.44 -4.78
C PRO A 313 19.83 3.56 -4.00
N SER A 314 21.00 3.32 -4.63
CA SER A 314 22.30 3.31 -3.94
C SER A 314 22.86 4.70 -3.64
N PHE A 315 22.29 5.75 -4.24
CA PHE A 315 22.74 7.15 -4.11
C PHE A 315 24.26 7.33 -4.34
N SER A 316 24.83 6.56 -5.27
CA SER A 316 26.24 6.62 -5.65
C SER A 316 26.62 7.94 -6.32
N LEU A 317 27.90 8.33 -6.23
CA LEU A 317 28.48 9.47 -6.98
C LEU A 317 28.66 9.19 -8.47
N ILE A 318 28.47 7.93 -8.88
CA ILE A 318 28.56 7.46 -10.27
C ILE A 318 27.31 6.64 -10.54
N ASN A 319 26.53 7.07 -11.54
CA ASN A 319 25.38 6.36 -12.06
C ASN A 319 25.75 5.78 -13.42
N ILE A 320 25.74 4.45 -13.54
CA ILE A 320 26.10 3.68 -14.74
C ILE A 320 24.87 2.88 -15.18
N ARG A 321 24.59 2.85 -16.49
CA ARG A 321 23.41 2.20 -17.08
C ARG A 321 23.73 1.67 -18.48
N THR A 322 22.92 0.73 -18.96
CA THR A 322 22.96 0.23 -20.34
C THR A 322 21.63 0.45 -21.06
N PHE A 323 21.70 0.83 -22.34
CA PHE A 323 20.54 1.03 -23.21
C PHE A 323 20.76 0.38 -24.58
N VAL A 324 19.73 -0.32 -25.07
CA VAL A 324 19.70 -0.93 -26.41
C VAL A 324 18.61 -0.26 -27.25
N PRO A 325 18.96 0.59 -28.24
CA PRO A 325 17.96 1.27 -29.07
C PRO A 325 17.17 0.27 -29.91
N SER A 326 15.85 0.41 -29.94
CA SER A 326 14.97 -0.38 -30.82
C SER A 326 15.00 0.11 -32.27
N ALA A 327 15.44 1.35 -32.51
CA ALA A 327 15.58 1.96 -33.83
C ALA A 327 16.87 2.78 -33.90
N SER A 328 17.44 2.90 -35.10
CA SER A 328 18.61 3.76 -35.30
C SER A 328 18.14 5.20 -35.51
N GLY A 329 18.81 6.15 -34.88
CA GLY A 329 18.45 7.57 -34.98
C GLY A 329 19.01 8.40 -33.85
N THR A 330 18.54 9.64 -33.77
CA THR A 330 18.93 10.58 -32.72
C THR A 330 18.11 10.32 -31.45
N TYR A 331 18.82 10.16 -30.35
CA TYR A 331 18.32 10.10 -28.97
C TYR A 331 18.87 11.29 -28.18
N PHE A 332 18.34 11.52 -26.99
CA PHE A 332 18.84 12.55 -26.08
C PHE A 332 19.22 11.92 -24.75
N VAL A 333 20.43 12.23 -24.27
CA VAL A 333 20.85 11.91 -22.90
C VAL A 333 20.53 13.12 -22.02
N ASP A 334 19.62 12.92 -21.08
CA ASP A 334 19.10 13.93 -20.16
C ASP A 334 19.80 13.77 -18.80
N ALA A 335 20.79 14.62 -18.54
CA ALA A 335 21.48 14.69 -17.25
C ALA A 335 20.74 15.68 -16.34
N HIS A 336 20.27 15.22 -15.19
CA HIS A 336 19.42 16.02 -14.30
C HIS A 336 19.65 15.71 -12.82
N ASN A 337 19.12 16.53 -11.93
CA ASN A 337 18.98 16.19 -10.51
C ASN A 337 17.57 15.67 -10.18
N ILE A 338 17.53 14.69 -9.28
CA ILE A 338 16.29 14.03 -8.83
C ILE A 338 15.69 14.65 -7.55
N ALA A 339 16.39 15.59 -6.91
CA ALA A 339 15.90 16.30 -5.72
C ALA A 339 16.47 17.73 -5.63
N PRO A 340 15.80 18.64 -4.91
CA PRO A 340 16.30 19.99 -4.71
C PRO A 340 17.53 19.97 -3.80
N GLY A 341 18.52 20.80 -4.11
CA GLY A 341 19.75 20.90 -3.34
C GLY A 341 21.01 20.88 -4.19
N TYR A 342 21.40 22.10 -4.59
CA TYR A 342 22.73 22.54 -5.01
C TYR A 342 23.06 22.37 -6.50
N ALA A 343 23.70 23.42 -7.03
CA ALA A 343 24.40 23.36 -8.30
C ALA A 343 25.69 22.55 -8.16
N TYR A 344 25.98 21.68 -9.14
CA TYR A 344 27.18 20.86 -9.13
C TYR A 344 27.67 20.53 -10.55
N ASP A 345 28.97 20.30 -10.64
CA ASP A 345 29.61 19.82 -11.86
C ASP A 345 29.35 18.32 -12.03
N TYR A 346 29.17 17.86 -13.27
CA TYR A 346 29.12 16.44 -13.61
C TYR A 346 29.95 16.14 -14.86
N THR A 347 30.24 14.86 -15.07
CA THR A 347 30.72 14.31 -16.32
C THR A 347 29.72 13.32 -16.87
N LEU A 348 29.50 13.33 -18.18
CA LEU A 348 28.60 12.44 -18.89
C LEU A 348 29.37 11.74 -20.01
N SER A 349 29.28 10.41 -20.07
CA SER A 349 29.85 9.63 -21.16
C SER A 349 28.89 8.57 -21.66
N VAL A 350 28.91 8.31 -22.97
CA VAL A 350 28.22 7.17 -23.58
C VAL A 350 29.24 6.36 -24.34
N THR A 351 29.34 5.08 -24.08
CA THR A 351 30.27 4.15 -24.74
C THR A 351 29.53 2.94 -25.27
N GLU A 352 29.85 2.52 -26.49
CA GLU A 352 29.32 1.27 -27.03
C GLU A 352 30.06 0.08 -26.39
N VAL A 353 29.30 -0.89 -25.93
CA VAL A 353 29.80 -2.12 -25.32
C VAL A 353 29.44 -3.30 -26.22
N VAL A 354 30.38 -4.25 -26.34
CA VAL A 354 30.08 -5.51 -27.01
C VAL A 354 29.37 -6.40 -26.00
N ASP A 355 28.12 -6.69 -26.32
CA ASP A 355 27.17 -7.40 -25.47
C ASP A 355 26.84 -8.77 -26.11
N ASP A 356 26.89 -9.85 -25.33
CA ASP A 356 26.56 -11.19 -25.81
C ASP A 356 25.05 -11.45 -25.90
N PHE A 357 24.24 -10.81 -25.06
CA PHE A 357 22.79 -10.96 -25.02
C PHE A 357 22.09 -9.63 -24.69
N PRO A 358 21.80 -8.77 -25.68
CA PRO A 358 21.25 -7.45 -25.39
C PRO A 358 19.91 -7.48 -24.67
N ALA A 359 19.69 -6.51 -23.79
CA ALA A 359 18.45 -6.25 -23.03
C ALA A 359 17.25 -5.84 -23.92
N SER A 360 16.93 -6.62 -24.95
CA SER A 360 15.90 -6.32 -25.93
C SER A 360 15.33 -7.59 -26.56
N VAL A 361 14.15 -7.46 -27.16
CA VAL A 361 13.52 -8.54 -27.95
C VAL A 361 14.32 -8.96 -29.20
N GLN A 362 15.40 -8.24 -29.53
CA GLN A 362 16.33 -8.63 -30.60
C GLN A 362 17.43 -9.57 -30.10
N SER A 363 17.51 -9.85 -28.80
CA SER A 363 18.44 -10.82 -28.25
C SER A 363 18.34 -12.16 -28.95
N THR A 364 19.49 -12.77 -29.19
CA THR A 364 19.58 -14.15 -29.69
C THR A 364 19.60 -15.18 -28.56
N GLY A 365 19.55 -14.75 -27.30
CA GLY A 365 19.49 -15.62 -26.13
C GLY A 365 18.24 -16.48 -26.17
N THR A 366 18.42 -17.79 -26.05
CA THR A 366 17.31 -18.75 -25.93
C THR A 366 17.59 -19.68 -24.77
N LEU A 367 16.55 -19.98 -23.98
CA LEU A 367 16.63 -20.88 -22.85
C LEU A 367 15.50 -21.90 -22.95
N ALA A 368 15.89 -23.16 -23.14
CA ALA A 368 14.95 -24.27 -23.21
C ALA A 368 14.52 -24.70 -21.79
N VAL A 369 13.24 -25.02 -21.61
CA VAL A 369 12.72 -25.61 -20.37
C VAL A 369 13.39 -26.97 -20.13
N GLY A 370 13.89 -27.17 -18.92
CA GLY A 370 14.74 -28.31 -18.52
C GLY A 370 16.21 -28.16 -18.90
N GLY A 371 16.62 -27.00 -19.42
CA GLY A 371 17.98 -26.71 -19.85
C GLY A 371 18.62 -25.52 -19.14
N SER A 372 19.85 -25.21 -19.54
CA SER A 372 20.58 -24.03 -19.09
C SER A 372 21.27 -23.32 -20.25
N ALA A 373 21.55 -22.03 -20.06
CA ALA A 373 22.30 -21.17 -20.95
C ALA A 373 23.36 -20.40 -20.15
N THR A 374 24.45 -20.02 -20.80
CA THR A 374 25.54 -19.25 -20.18
C THR A 374 25.68 -17.90 -20.88
N GLY A 375 25.97 -16.86 -20.12
CA GLY A 375 26.28 -15.53 -20.63
C GLY A 375 27.29 -14.81 -19.75
N THR A 376 27.62 -13.57 -20.11
CA THR A 376 28.58 -12.74 -19.40
C THR A 376 28.02 -11.33 -19.22
N ILE A 377 27.81 -10.90 -17.98
CA ILE A 377 27.56 -9.48 -17.67
C ILE A 377 28.79 -8.68 -18.09
N ASN A 378 28.70 -7.93 -19.19
CA ASN A 378 29.79 -7.25 -19.87
C ASN A 378 30.09 -5.86 -19.28
N ALA A 379 29.12 -5.25 -18.63
CA ALA A 379 29.22 -3.95 -17.98
C ALA A 379 28.40 -3.90 -16.67
N THR A 380 28.70 -2.93 -15.80
CA THR A 380 27.85 -2.69 -14.62
C THR A 380 26.47 -2.22 -15.08
N GLY A 381 25.41 -2.91 -14.65
CA GLY A 381 24.03 -2.63 -15.11
C GLY A 381 23.69 -3.24 -16.47
N ASP A 382 24.52 -4.16 -16.97
CA ASP A 382 24.18 -5.01 -18.11
C ASP A 382 23.06 -6.00 -17.78
N ARG A 383 22.23 -6.31 -18.78
CA ARG A 383 20.98 -7.05 -18.63
C ARG A 383 20.79 -8.00 -19.80
N ASP A 384 20.84 -9.29 -19.50
CA ASP A 384 20.88 -10.30 -20.53
C ASP A 384 19.53 -10.98 -20.71
N TRP A 385 18.96 -10.91 -21.91
CA TRP A 385 17.61 -11.43 -22.17
C TRP A 385 17.63 -12.77 -22.90
N PHE A 386 16.92 -13.77 -22.34
CA PHE A 386 16.74 -15.10 -22.92
C PHE A 386 15.27 -15.38 -23.22
N ALA A 387 14.96 -15.75 -24.46
CA ALA A 387 13.63 -16.19 -24.86
C ALA A 387 13.34 -17.61 -24.34
N VAL A 388 12.22 -17.77 -23.62
CA VAL A 388 11.72 -19.05 -23.11
C VAL A 388 10.31 -19.28 -23.65
N THR A 389 10.04 -20.47 -24.18
CA THR A 389 8.67 -20.87 -24.58
C THR A 389 7.95 -21.52 -23.41
N VAL A 390 6.78 -21.00 -23.06
CA VAL A 390 5.95 -21.45 -21.94
C VAL A 390 4.57 -21.88 -22.41
N SER A 391 3.97 -22.79 -21.64
CA SER A 391 2.60 -23.30 -21.80
C SER A 391 1.70 -22.76 -20.69
N ALA A 392 0.47 -22.36 -21.03
CA ALA A 392 -0.53 -21.83 -20.11
C ALA A 392 -0.81 -22.77 -18.93
N GLY A 393 -1.07 -22.18 -17.76
CA GLY A 393 -1.31 -22.84 -16.48
C GLY A 393 -0.07 -23.49 -15.84
N SER A 394 0.98 -23.74 -16.61
CA SER A 394 2.22 -24.34 -16.10
C SER A 394 3.05 -23.36 -15.31
N ILE A 395 3.87 -23.90 -14.42
CA ILE A 395 4.69 -23.13 -13.50
C ILE A 395 6.16 -23.49 -13.73
N TYR A 396 6.98 -22.46 -13.77
CA TYR A 396 8.39 -22.52 -14.10
C TYR A 396 9.22 -21.89 -12.98
N ARG A 397 10.38 -22.47 -12.73
CA ARG A 397 11.45 -21.89 -11.93
C ARG A 397 12.60 -21.49 -12.83
N PHE A 398 13.13 -20.29 -12.60
CA PHE A 398 14.33 -19.78 -13.23
C PHE A 398 15.40 -19.59 -12.18
N ASP A 399 16.58 -20.12 -12.42
CA ASP A 399 17.72 -20.02 -11.50
C ASP A 399 18.88 -19.34 -12.21
N VAL A 400 19.69 -18.61 -11.45
CA VAL A 400 20.98 -18.10 -11.92
C VAL A 400 22.09 -18.48 -10.96
N THR A 401 23.17 -19.03 -11.51
CA THR A 401 24.36 -19.44 -10.74
C THR A 401 25.57 -18.67 -11.26
N THR A 402 26.33 -18.09 -10.34
CA THR A 402 27.48 -17.22 -10.69
C THR A 402 28.41 -16.99 -9.50
N ASN A 403 29.58 -16.39 -9.77
CA ASN A 403 30.41 -15.70 -8.78
C ASN A 403 30.29 -14.17 -8.88
N VAL A 404 29.45 -13.65 -9.78
CA VAL A 404 29.19 -12.22 -9.93
C VAL A 404 28.37 -11.74 -8.72
N PRO A 405 28.84 -10.73 -7.97
CA PRO A 405 28.10 -10.16 -6.87
C PRO A 405 26.72 -9.63 -7.31
N GLU A 406 25.70 -9.87 -6.48
CA GLU A 406 24.36 -9.27 -6.64
C GLU A 406 23.70 -9.56 -8.00
N LEU A 407 24.05 -10.69 -8.62
CA LEU A 407 23.37 -11.16 -9.83
C LEU A 407 21.99 -11.71 -9.46
N ALA A 408 20.98 -11.35 -10.25
CA ALA A 408 19.62 -11.80 -10.05
C ALA A 408 18.92 -12.16 -11.37
N VAL A 409 17.82 -12.91 -11.26
CA VAL A 409 17.00 -13.36 -12.40
C VAL A 409 15.61 -12.73 -12.37
N GLY A 410 15.15 -12.22 -13.52
CA GLY A 410 13.93 -11.43 -13.70
C GLY A 410 13.07 -11.90 -14.89
N LEU A 411 11.86 -11.32 -15.04
CA LEU A 411 10.94 -11.59 -16.15
C LEU A 411 10.45 -10.31 -16.83
N GLY A 412 10.60 -10.23 -18.15
CA GLY A 412 10.07 -9.16 -19.00
C GLY A 412 10.72 -7.79 -18.84
N ALA A 413 10.23 -6.78 -19.59
CA ALA A 413 10.83 -5.45 -19.70
C ALA A 413 10.61 -4.52 -18.48
N HIS A 414 9.71 -4.88 -17.56
CA HIS A 414 9.34 -4.06 -16.40
C HIS A 414 8.64 -4.92 -15.36
N VAL A 415 9.38 -5.66 -14.53
CA VAL A 415 8.89 -6.12 -13.23
C VAL A 415 10.05 -5.96 -12.24
N ALA A 416 9.72 -5.51 -11.02
CA ALA A 416 10.57 -5.20 -9.87
C ALA A 416 12.00 -5.76 -9.90
N GLN A 417 12.97 -4.93 -9.46
CA GLN A 417 14.39 -5.28 -9.39
C GLN A 417 14.56 -6.74 -8.97
N PRO A 418 15.12 -7.60 -9.84
CA PRO A 418 15.34 -8.97 -9.45
C PRO A 418 16.30 -8.94 -8.24
N THR A 419 15.83 -9.46 -7.11
CA THR A 419 16.54 -9.45 -5.82
C THR A 419 17.09 -10.83 -5.45
N SER A 420 16.83 -11.84 -6.28
CA SER A 420 17.05 -13.24 -5.97
C SER A 420 17.75 -13.94 -7.12
N SER A 421 18.57 -14.93 -6.77
CA SER A 421 19.17 -15.87 -7.72
C SER A 421 18.17 -16.91 -8.26
N GLU A 422 16.92 -16.87 -7.79
CA GLU A 422 15.84 -17.81 -8.10
C GLU A 422 14.51 -17.05 -8.24
N GLN A 423 13.72 -17.39 -9.26
CA GLN A 423 12.40 -16.80 -9.50
C GLN A 423 11.39 -17.82 -10.03
N TYR A 424 10.17 -17.74 -9.52
CA TYR A 424 9.04 -18.58 -9.94
C TYR A 424 8.08 -17.79 -10.84
N PHE A 425 7.49 -18.48 -11.82
CA PHE A 425 6.56 -17.90 -12.79
C PHE A 425 5.45 -18.87 -13.16
N ARG A 426 4.19 -18.44 -13.03
CA ARG A 426 3.05 -19.13 -13.64
C ARG A 426 2.69 -18.49 -14.96
N ALA A 427 2.75 -19.28 -16.03
CA ALA A 427 2.35 -18.83 -17.36
C ALA A 427 0.82 -18.76 -17.45
N THR A 428 0.27 -17.58 -17.72
CA THR A 428 -1.18 -17.43 -17.94
C THR A 428 -1.59 -17.79 -19.37
N GLN A 429 -0.66 -17.72 -20.33
CA GLN A 429 -0.90 -17.99 -21.75
C GLN A 429 0.27 -18.77 -22.36
N ASP A 430 -0.01 -19.47 -23.46
CA ASP A 430 1.04 -20.04 -24.30
C ASP A 430 1.80 -18.90 -24.99
N GLY A 431 3.13 -19.02 -25.06
CA GLY A 431 3.93 -18.03 -25.79
C GLY A 431 5.39 -17.99 -25.42
N THR A 432 6.04 -16.89 -25.80
CA THR A 432 7.43 -16.61 -25.46
C THR A 432 7.49 -15.50 -24.42
N ILE A 433 8.18 -15.77 -23.32
CA ILE A 433 8.57 -14.79 -22.31
C ILE A 433 10.08 -14.50 -22.42
N TRP A 434 10.52 -13.40 -21.82
CA TRP A 434 11.93 -13.06 -21.72
C TRP A 434 12.37 -13.15 -20.26
N VAL A 435 13.40 -13.95 -20.01
CA VAL A 435 14.07 -14.07 -18.71
C VAL A 435 15.30 -13.18 -18.75
N GLU A 436 15.46 -12.33 -17.74
CA GLU A 436 16.57 -11.39 -17.60
C GLU A 436 17.59 -11.91 -16.58
N ALA A 437 18.88 -11.83 -16.88
CA ALA A 437 19.96 -11.92 -15.89
C ALA A 437 20.64 -10.56 -15.75
N THR A 438 20.82 -10.05 -14.53
CA THR A 438 21.33 -8.68 -14.30
C THR A 438 22.15 -8.58 -13.02
N SER A 439 23.18 -7.71 -12.99
CA SER A 439 24.00 -7.40 -11.81
C SER A 439 24.22 -5.89 -11.64
N TRP A 440 24.22 -5.44 -10.38
CA TRP A 440 24.34 -4.03 -10.00
C TRP A 440 25.76 -3.57 -9.68
N SER A 441 26.68 -4.49 -9.40
CA SER A 441 28.01 -4.13 -8.90
C SER A 441 29.14 -5.00 -9.46
N GLY A 442 28.81 -6.05 -10.21
CA GLY A 442 29.77 -7.01 -10.74
C GLY A 442 29.64 -7.21 -12.24
N VAL A 443 30.73 -7.71 -12.83
CA VAL A 443 30.80 -8.20 -14.21
C VAL A 443 31.36 -9.62 -14.19
N GLY A 444 30.98 -10.44 -15.17
CA GLY A 444 31.49 -11.80 -15.31
C GLY A 444 30.46 -12.82 -15.75
N ASP A 445 30.89 -14.08 -15.78
CA ASP A 445 30.12 -15.17 -16.35
C ASP A 445 29.06 -15.70 -15.38
N TYR A 446 27.92 -16.13 -15.94
CA TYR A 446 26.85 -16.78 -15.19
C TYR A 446 26.21 -17.90 -16.01
N THR A 447 25.39 -18.72 -15.34
CA THR A 447 24.53 -19.72 -15.97
C THR A 447 23.10 -19.49 -15.50
N VAL A 448 22.18 -19.33 -16.45
CA VAL A 448 20.73 -19.30 -16.21
C VAL A 448 20.11 -20.65 -16.55
N SER A 449 19.17 -21.15 -15.76
CA SER A 449 18.41 -22.37 -16.06
C SER A 449 16.91 -22.15 -15.94
N ALA A 450 16.15 -22.98 -16.65
CA ALA A 450 14.69 -23.01 -16.59
C ALA A 450 14.22 -24.42 -16.28
N THR A 451 13.35 -24.58 -15.28
CA THR A 451 12.75 -25.84 -14.88
C THR A 451 11.23 -25.70 -14.88
N GLN A 452 10.51 -26.66 -15.47
CA GLN A 452 9.05 -26.72 -15.29
C GLN A 452 8.77 -27.52 -14.04
N ILE A 453 8.18 -26.86 -13.04
CA ILE A 453 7.89 -27.47 -11.74
C ILE A 453 6.49 -28.05 -11.67
N TYR A 454 5.56 -27.50 -12.46
CA TYR A 454 4.21 -28.03 -12.57
C TYR A 454 3.69 -27.87 -14.00
N GLN A 455 3.02 -28.91 -14.47
CA GLN A 455 2.34 -28.92 -15.76
C GLN A 455 0.83 -29.06 -15.55
N ALA A 456 0.12 -27.97 -15.82
CA ALA A 456 -1.32 -27.92 -15.85
C ALA A 456 -1.89 -28.78 -16.99
N SER A 457 -3.02 -29.42 -16.72
CA SER A 457 -3.94 -29.98 -17.70
C SER A 457 -4.57 -28.89 -18.57
N ALA A 458 -5.24 -29.29 -19.65
CA ALA A 458 -5.93 -28.35 -20.52
C ALA A 458 -7.07 -27.59 -19.81
N GLU A 459 -7.70 -28.20 -18.80
CA GLU A 459 -8.79 -27.59 -18.03
C GLU A 459 -8.24 -26.58 -17.01
N GLU A 460 -7.18 -26.94 -16.29
CA GLU A 460 -6.45 -26.03 -15.40
C GLU A 460 -5.84 -24.85 -16.19
N ALA A 461 -5.27 -25.11 -17.38
CA ALA A 461 -4.75 -24.07 -18.27
C ALA A 461 -5.84 -23.14 -18.81
N ALA A 462 -7.05 -23.64 -19.06
CA ALA A 462 -8.20 -22.82 -19.46
C ALA A 462 -8.68 -21.91 -18.31
N ARG A 463 -8.52 -22.35 -17.06
CA ARG A 463 -8.80 -21.55 -15.85
C ARG A 463 -7.70 -20.52 -15.57
N ALA A 464 -6.44 -20.87 -15.86
CA ALA A 464 -5.25 -20.02 -15.64
C ALA A 464 -5.29 -18.64 -16.33
N GLN A 465 -6.19 -18.44 -17.30
CA GLN A 465 -6.37 -17.16 -18.03
C GLN A 465 -7.29 -16.15 -17.34
N ALA A 466 -7.86 -16.46 -16.16
CA ALA A 466 -8.92 -15.64 -15.54
C ALA A 466 -8.65 -15.16 -14.08
N GLY A 467 -7.49 -15.45 -13.50
CA GLY A 467 -7.21 -15.18 -12.07
C GLY A 467 -6.39 -13.93 -11.78
N THR A 468 -6.46 -13.45 -10.53
CA THR A 468 -5.62 -12.33 -10.06
C THR A 468 -4.28 -12.88 -9.57
N VAL A 469 -3.17 -12.28 -10.00
CA VAL A 469 -1.84 -12.66 -9.53
C VAL A 469 -1.45 -11.74 -8.36
N TYR A 470 -1.17 -12.34 -7.20
CA TYR A 470 -0.72 -11.66 -6.00
C TYR A 470 0.73 -12.06 -5.67
N VAL A 471 1.65 -11.11 -5.78
CA VAL A 471 3.03 -11.26 -5.27
C VAL A 471 3.08 -10.61 -3.89
N ILE A 472 3.43 -11.37 -2.85
CA ILE A 472 3.40 -10.88 -1.46
C ILE A 472 4.74 -10.23 -1.10
N PRO A 473 4.81 -8.92 -0.81
CA PRO A 473 6.06 -8.23 -0.50
C PRO A 473 6.60 -8.57 0.89
N SER A 474 7.91 -8.35 1.09
CA SER A 474 8.74 -8.74 2.25
C SER A 474 8.40 -8.07 3.60
N SER A 475 7.28 -7.35 3.69
CA SER A 475 6.80 -6.74 4.94
C SER A 475 5.42 -7.27 5.37
N SER A 476 4.88 -8.23 4.62
CA SER A 476 3.56 -8.81 4.85
C SER A 476 3.69 -10.12 5.63
N PHE A 477 3.01 -10.25 6.78
CA PHE A 477 2.91 -11.51 7.54
C PHE A 477 2.07 -12.60 6.83
N GLY A 478 1.80 -12.45 5.53
CA GLY A 478 0.91 -13.32 4.75
C GLY A 478 0.08 -12.56 3.72
N GLY A 479 -0.56 -13.32 2.83
CA GLY A 479 -1.51 -12.84 1.84
C GLY A 479 -2.82 -13.60 1.95
N THR A 480 -3.93 -12.95 1.59
CA THR A 480 -5.21 -13.63 1.39
C THR A 480 -5.73 -13.27 0.01
N GLY A 481 -6.06 -14.29 -0.77
CA GLY A 481 -6.68 -14.19 -2.08
C GLY A 481 -8.11 -13.65 -2.01
N LEU A 482 -8.82 -13.86 -3.10
CA LEU A 482 -10.23 -13.61 -3.32
C LEU A 482 -10.96 -14.97 -3.32
N GLN A 483 -12.30 -14.94 -3.39
CA GLN A 483 -13.08 -16.17 -3.57
C GLN A 483 -13.08 -16.66 -5.03
N SER A 484 -12.00 -16.39 -5.76
CA SER A 484 -11.82 -16.71 -7.17
C SER A 484 -10.41 -17.19 -7.37
N MET A 485 -10.21 -18.04 -8.38
CA MET A 485 -8.89 -18.53 -8.79
C MET A 485 -7.79 -17.46 -8.71
N ASP A 486 -6.81 -17.70 -7.86
CA ASP A 486 -5.69 -16.82 -7.58
C ASP A 486 -4.36 -17.52 -7.81
N VAL A 487 -3.33 -16.70 -7.99
CA VAL A 487 -1.95 -17.16 -8.03
C VAL A 487 -1.17 -16.35 -7.02
N MET A 488 -0.73 -17.01 -5.96
CA MET A 488 -0.04 -16.37 -4.85
C MET A 488 1.39 -16.90 -4.75
N THR A 489 2.35 -16.01 -4.55
CA THR A 489 3.76 -16.39 -4.46
C THR A 489 4.45 -15.67 -3.31
N ALA A 490 5.13 -16.45 -2.47
CA ALA A 490 6.01 -15.99 -1.41
C ALA A 490 7.36 -15.48 -1.96
N LEU A 491 7.98 -14.54 -1.27
CA LEU A 491 9.34 -14.11 -1.58
C LEU A 491 10.37 -15.00 -0.88
N PRO A 492 11.58 -15.16 -1.45
CA PRO A 492 12.66 -15.93 -0.84
C PRO A 492 13.03 -15.48 0.58
N GLY A 493 13.16 -16.45 1.48
CA GLY A 493 13.58 -16.26 2.88
C GLY A 493 12.50 -15.70 3.83
N GLU A 494 11.30 -15.40 3.34
CA GLU A 494 10.18 -14.93 4.17
C GLU A 494 9.38 -16.11 4.71
N ASN A 495 8.86 -15.98 5.94
CA ASN A 495 7.92 -16.95 6.52
C ASN A 495 6.51 -16.36 6.43
N VAL A 496 5.71 -16.81 5.47
CA VAL A 496 4.38 -16.25 5.18
C VAL A 496 3.27 -17.27 5.30
N ILE A 497 2.04 -16.77 5.49
CA ILE A 497 0.82 -17.55 5.35
C ILE A 497 0.15 -17.14 4.04
N LEU A 498 0.04 -18.06 3.08
CA LEU A 498 -0.70 -17.88 1.83
C LEU A 498 -2.06 -18.54 1.96
N ARG A 499 -3.13 -17.78 1.67
CA ARG A 499 -4.52 -18.26 1.78
C ARG A 499 -5.23 -18.01 0.45
N GLY A 500 -5.62 -19.07 -0.25
CA GLY A 500 -6.38 -19.00 -1.50
C GLY A 500 -7.81 -18.53 -1.29
N MET A 501 -8.46 -19.08 -0.26
CA MET A 501 -9.84 -18.88 0.19
C MET A 501 -10.87 -19.84 -0.38
N SER A 502 -11.28 -19.63 -1.63
CA SER A 502 -12.33 -20.40 -2.31
C SER A 502 -12.03 -20.39 -3.80
N GLY A 503 -12.11 -21.54 -4.42
CA GLY A 503 -11.85 -21.71 -5.85
C GLY A 503 -10.43 -22.13 -6.13
N ALA A 504 -10.17 -22.49 -7.39
CA ALA A 504 -9.00 -23.28 -7.75
C ALA A 504 -7.66 -22.52 -7.73
N ASP A 505 -7.05 -22.33 -6.56
CA ASP A 505 -5.92 -21.45 -6.36
C ASP A 505 -4.58 -22.12 -6.65
N THR A 506 -3.55 -21.31 -6.89
CA THR A 506 -2.18 -21.78 -7.01
C THR A 506 -1.31 -21.04 -6.01
N LEU A 507 -0.84 -21.73 -4.99
CA LEU A 507 -0.05 -21.17 -3.90
C LEU A 507 1.39 -21.67 -3.97
N LEU A 508 2.34 -20.74 -4.04
CA LEU A 508 3.76 -21.05 -4.19
C LEU A 508 4.53 -20.53 -2.96
N ALA A 509 5.02 -21.45 -2.14
CA ALA A 509 6.00 -21.19 -1.09
C ALA A 509 7.36 -20.83 -1.69
N SER A 510 8.28 -20.34 -0.85
CA SER A 510 9.66 -20.07 -1.26
C SER A 510 10.69 -20.86 -0.45
N THR A 511 11.64 -20.21 0.21
CA THR A 511 12.72 -20.86 1.00
C THR A 511 12.58 -20.61 2.51
N GLY A 512 11.57 -19.83 2.93
CA GLY A 512 11.23 -19.68 4.34
C GLY A 512 10.33 -20.80 4.83
N ASP A 513 9.90 -20.74 6.08
CA ASP A 513 8.95 -21.68 6.68
C ASP A 513 7.52 -21.12 6.49
N ASP A 514 6.83 -21.58 5.45
CA ASP A 514 5.53 -21.06 4.99
C ASP A 514 4.34 -21.94 5.42
N ILE A 515 3.13 -21.35 5.38
CA ILE A 515 1.87 -22.09 5.50
C ILE A 515 1.01 -21.77 4.29
N LEU A 516 0.66 -22.79 3.50
CA LEU A 516 -0.21 -22.68 2.34
C LEU A 516 -1.55 -23.31 2.68
N VAL A 517 -2.63 -22.54 2.52
CA VAL A 517 -4.01 -22.99 2.73
C VAL A 517 -4.78 -22.66 1.46
N GLY A 518 -5.12 -23.69 0.68
CA GLY A 518 -5.94 -23.57 -0.53
C GLY A 518 -7.29 -22.98 -0.18
N ASP A 519 -8.11 -23.79 0.47
CA ASP A 519 -9.45 -23.41 0.90
C ASP A 519 -9.61 -23.24 2.42
N ASP A 520 -10.18 -22.10 2.85
CA ASP A 520 -10.54 -21.89 4.27
C ASP A 520 -11.90 -21.24 4.53
N GLY A 521 -12.74 -21.13 3.50
CA GLY A 521 -14.19 -21.01 3.67
C GLY A 521 -14.74 -19.65 4.13
N GLN A 522 -14.08 -18.53 3.75
CA GLN A 522 -14.58 -17.14 3.60
C GLN A 522 -13.82 -16.04 4.36
N SER A 523 -13.97 -14.82 3.83
CA SER A 523 -13.41 -13.57 4.36
C SER A 523 -14.01 -13.25 5.72
N GLY A 524 -13.17 -13.19 6.75
CA GLY A 524 -13.57 -12.78 8.11
C GLY A 524 -14.02 -13.91 9.03
N ALA A 525 -13.91 -15.18 8.61
CA ALA A 525 -13.96 -16.33 9.51
C ALA A 525 -12.56 -16.61 10.11
N GLU A 526 -12.52 -17.21 11.30
CA GLU A 526 -11.26 -17.59 11.95
C GLU A 526 -10.45 -18.51 11.04
N THR A 527 -9.19 -18.15 10.81
CA THR A 527 -8.30 -18.93 9.94
C THR A 527 -7.91 -20.25 10.61
N VAL A 528 -7.44 -21.23 9.85
CA VAL A 528 -6.76 -22.44 10.37
C VAL A 528 -5.71 -22.05 11.43
N ALA A 529 -4.93 -21.01 11.17
CA ALA A 529 -3.94 -20.50 12.13
C ALA A 529 -4.61 -19.95 13.40
N GLU A 530 -5.69 -19.18 13.30
CA GLU A 530 -6.44 -18.69 14.46
C GLU A 530 -7.07 -19.82 15.26
N THR A 531 -7.69 -20.81 14.60
CA THR A 531 -8.26 -22.00 15.25
C THR A 531 -7.17 -22.79 15.97
N ALA A 532 -5.99 -22.95 15.38
CA ALA A 532 -4.85 -23.57 16.04
C ALA A 532 -4.38 -22.76 17.25
N ILE A 533 -4.23 -21.44 17.15
CA ILE A 533 -3.87 -20.55 18.27
C ILE A 533 -4.91 -20.68 19.40
N LEU A 534 -6.20 -20.65 19.08
CA LEU A 534 -7.28 -20.80 20.05
C LEU A 534 -7.27 -22.18 20.69
N TYR A 535 -7.06 -23.25 19.94
CA TYR A 535 -6.86 -24.59 20.49
C TYR A 535 -5.69 -24.60 21.48
N ARG A 536 -4.54 -24.04 21.10
CA ARG A 536 -3.35 -23.97 21.96
C ARG A 536 -3.64 -23.19 23.24
N ALA A 537 -4.39 -22.09 23.14
CA ALA A 537 -4.82 -21.30 24.30
C ALA A 537 -5.82 -22.05 25.19
N TYR A 538 -6.78 -22.79 24.62
CA TYR A 538 -7.70 -23.67 25.35
C TYR A 538 -6.95 -24.74 26.13
N LYS A 539 -6.01 -25.43 25.48
CA LYS A 539 -5.15 -26.43 26.15
C LYS A 539 -4.32 -25.80 27.25
N LEU A 540 -3.77 -24.61 27.02
CA LEU A 540 -2.91 -23.90 27.96
C LEU A 540 -3.66 -23.37 29.18
N LEU A 541 -4.87 -22.83 29.00
CA LEU A 541 -5.64 -22.19 30.07
C LEU A 541 -6.61 -23.15 30.78
N LEU A 542 -7.19 -24.10 30.06
CA LEU A 542 -8.27 -24.97 30.56
C LEU A 542 -7.87 -26.46 30.60
N GLY A 543 -6.73 -26.84 30.03
CA GLY A 543 -6.24 -28.22 30.02
C GLY A 543 -6.98 -29.17 29.06
N ARG A 544 -7.99 -28.69 28.33
CA ARG A 544 -8.85 -29.48 27.44
C ARG A 544 -8.97 -28.85 26.05
N GLU A 545 -9.42 -29.65 25.08
CA GLU A 545 -9.75 -29.17 23.74
C GLU A 545 -11.01 -28.28 23.78
N PRO A 546 -11.13 -27.30 22.87
CA PRO A 546 -12.38 -26.60 22.66
C PRO A 546 -13.44 -27.56 22.12
N ASP A 547 -14.63 -27.52 22.71
CA ASP A 547 -15.81 -28.20 22.16
C ASP A 547 -16.41 -27.38 21.00
N ALA A 548 -17.22 -28.04 20.17
CA ALA A 548 -17.83 -27.43 18.98
C ALA A 548 -18.60 -26.13 19.31
N THR A 549 -19.33 -26.10 20.43
CA THR A 549 -20.08 -24.92 20.87
C THR A 549 -19.16 -23.75 21.24
N GLY A 550 -18.09 -24.02 22.00
CA GLY A 550 -17.13 -23.02 22.43
C GLY A 550 -16.36 -22.42 21.26
N MET A 551 -15.97 -23.26 20.31
CA MET A 551 -15.28 -22.83 19.11
C MET A 551 -16.24 -22.04 18.18
N GLN A 552 -17.47 -22.54 17.94
CA GLN A 552 -18.49 -21.82 17.15
C GLN A 552 -18.79 -20.42 17.72
N ALA A 553 -18.80 -20.28 19.04
CA ALA A 553 -19.01 -18.98 19.68
C ALA A 553 -17.92 -17.95 19.32
N PHE A 554 -16.68 -18.38 19.07
CA PHE A 554 -15.61 -17.51 18.62
C PHE A 554 -15.69 -17.19 17.13
N GLN A 555 -15.98 -18.19 16.30
CA GLN A 555 -16.22 -17.99 14.86
C GLN A 555 -17.42 -17.07 14.56
N ALA A 556 -18.41 -17.00 15.44
CA ALA A 556 -19.55 -16.10 15.30
C ALA A 556 -19.23 -14.63 15.66
N LEU A 557 -18.04 -14.33 16.19
CA LEU A 557 -17.66 -12.97 16.54
C LEU A 557 -17.28 -12.15 15.29
N PRO A 558 -17.52 -10.83 15.30
CA PRO A 558 -17.06 -9.96 14.21
C PRO A 558 -15.54 -10.03 14.04
N TRP A 559 -15.06 -9.98 12.78
CA TRP A 559 -13.62 -10.00 12.43
C TRP A 559 -12.75 -8.94 13.12
N VAL A 560 -13.35 -7.86 13.64
CA VAL A 560 -12.65 -6.82 14.41
C VAL A 560 -12.22 -7.29 15.81
N VAL A 561 -12.72 -8.44 16.28
CA VAL A 561 -12.30 -9.03 17.56
C VAL A 561 -11.02 -9.81 17.34
N SER A 562 -9.92 -9.33 17.92
CA SER A 562 -8.60 -9.95 17.74
C SER A 562 -8.50 -11.30 18.46
N VAL A 563 -7.57 -12.17 18.02
CA VAL A 563 -7.28 -13.44 18.70
C VAL A 563 -6.90 -13.22 20.17
N GLY A 564 -6.12 -12.17 20.48
CA GLY A 564 -5.81 -11.82 21.87
C GLY A 564 -7.05 -11.47 22.70
N GLN A 565 -8.05 -10.79 22.12
CA GLN A 565 -9.32 -10.53 22.78
C GLN A 565 -10.13 -11.81 23.00
N LYS A 566 -10.12 -12.75 22.05
CA LYS A 566 -10.74 -14.08 22.21
C LYS A 566 -10.07 -14.87 23.34
N ILE A 567 -8.73 -14.88 23.41
CA ILE A 567 -7.98 -15.48 24.52
C ILE A 567 -8.31 -14.79 25.86
N GLN A 568 -8.48 -13.48 25.86
CA GLN A 568 -8.93 -12.73 27.03
C GLN A 568 -10.35 -13.15 27.48
N MET A 569 -11.24 -13.50 26.55
CA MET A 569 -12.56 -14.06 26.85
C MET A 569 -12.45 -15.45 27.48
N ILE A 570 -11.52 -16.31 27.05
CA ILE A 570 -11.23 -17.60 27.69
C ILE A 570 -10.75 -17.39 29.13
N LEU A 571 -9.79 -16.48 29.34
CA LEU A 571 -9.25 -16.16 30.67
C LEU A 571 -10.34 -15.62 31.63
N ASN A 572 -11.27 -14.82 31.11
CA ASN A 572 -12.37 -14.25 31.87
C ASN A 572 -13.60 -15.18 31.94
N SER A 573 -13.53 -16.37 31.34
CA SER A 573 -14.67 -17.28 31.29
C SER A 573 -15.03 -17.76 32.70
N PRO A 574 -16.32 -18.04 32.98
CA PRO A 574 -16.72 -18.67 34.23
C PRO A 574 -15.98 -19.99 34.48
N GLU A 575 -15.61 -20.72 33.43
CA GLU A 575 -14.85 -21.96 33.54
C GLU A 575 -13.46 -21.73 34.15
N PHE A 576 -12.67 -20.82 33.58
CA PHE A 576 -11.34 -20.48 34.10
C PHE A 576 -11.43 -19.89 35.51
N VAL A 577 -12.31 -18.90 35.70
CA VAL A 577 -12.44 -18.18 36.97
C VAL A 577 -12.91 -19.10 38.10
N ASN A 578 -13.80 -20.06 37.83
CA ASN A 578 -14.23 -21.03 38.85
C ASN A 578 -13.15 -22.07 39.17
N ALA A 579 -12.33 -22.45 38.20
CA ALA A 579 -11.27 -23.44 38.37
C ALA A 579 -10.03 -22.86 39.06
N HIS A 580 -9.67 -21.60 38.74
CA HIS A 580 -8.38 -21.01 39.11
C HIS A 580 -8.48 -19.68 39.87
N GLY A 581 -9.66 -19.04 39.90
CA GLY A 581 -9.84 -17.70 40.44
C GLY A 581 -9.31 -16.61 39.50
N GLN A 582 -9.29 -15.36 39.99
CA GLN A 582 -8.60 -14.26 39.31
C GLN A 582 -7.13 -14.24 39.76
N LEU A 583 -6.22 -14.51 38.83
CA LEU A 583 -4.78 -14.53 39.08
C LEU A 583 -4.19 -13.14 38.81
N SER A 584 -3.25 -12.70 39.65
CA SER A 584 -2.38 -11.57 39.31
C SER A 584 -1.44 -11.91 38.15
N ASN A 585 -0.84 -10.90 37.50
CA ASN A 585 0.09 -11.13 36.39
C ASN A 585 1.26 -12.05 36.78
N GLN A 586 1.77 -11.94 38.01
CA GLN A 586 2.79 -12.84 38.54
C GLN A 586 2.28 -14.28 38.64
N GLU A 587 1.13 -14.48 39.27
CA GLU A 587 0.52 -15.81 39.45
C GLU A 587 0.13 -16.44 38.12
N LEU A 588 -0.29 -15.64 37.14
CA LEU A 588 -0.63 -16.08 35.79
C LEU A 588 0.61 -16.54 35.02
N VAL A 589 1.73 -15.81 35.08
CA VAL A 589 3.00 -16.27 34.47
C VAL A 589 3.44 -17.59 35.11
N ASP A 590 3.39 -17.70 36.45
CA ASP A 590 3.74 -18.93 37.16
C ASP A 590 2.82 -20.10 36.76
N PHE A 591 1.52 -19.83 36.57
CA PHE A 591 0.55 -20.79 36.06
C PHE A 591 0.92 -21.28 34.66
N LEU A 592 1.17 -20.38 33.70
CA LEU A 592 1.50 -20.74 32.32
C LEU A 592 2.78 -21.59 32.25
N TYR A 593 3.83 -21.21 32.99
CA TYR A 593 5.05 -22.02 33.08
C TYR A 593 4.79 -23.42 33.63
N THR A 594 3.91 -23.53 34.63
CA THR A 594 3.54 -24.83 35.20
C THR A 594 2.81 -25.70 34.18
N GLN A 595 1.95 -25.13 33.33
CA GLN A 595 1.28 -25.88 32.26
C GLN A 595 2.28 -26.37 31.20
N MET A 596 3.22 -25.52 30.78
CA MET A 596 4.21 -25.89 29.76
C MET A 596 5.24 -26.92 30.26
N ARG A 597 5.74 -26.77 31.49
CA ARG A 597 6.90 -27.51 32.02
C ARG A 597 6.56 -28.56 33.08
N GLY A 598 5.32 -28.61 33.55
CA GLY A 598 4.87 -29.52 34.61
C GLY A 598 5.22 -29.07 36.04
N PRO A 599 5.13 -29.99 37.03
CA PRO A 599 5.29 -29.68 38.45
C PRO A 599 6.71 -29.21 38.79
N GLY A 600 6.87 -27.90 38.97
CA GLY A 600 8.16 -27.21 39.15
C GLY A 600 8.10 -25.72 38.74
N GLY A 601 7.17 -25.39 37.84
CA GLY A 601 6.82 -24.01 37.45
C GLY A 601 8.00 -23.19 36.91
N ALA A 602 7.89 -21.87 37.04
CA ALA A 602 8.87 -20.85 36.67
C ALA A 602 10.29 -21.05 37.27
N GLY A 603 10.41 -21.75 38.41
CA GLY A 603 11.70 -21.96 39.08
C GLY A 603 12.44 -20.65 39.40
N SER A 604 13.75 -20.61 39.19
CA SER A 604 14.58 -19.39 39.24
C SER A 604 14.90 -18.86 37.84
N ASP A 605 14.04 -19.13 36.86
CA ASP A 605 14.26 -18.73 35.47
C ASP A 605 14.29 -17.19 35.39
N PRO A 606 15.42 -16.57 34.97
CA PRO A 606 15.53 -15.12 34.90
C PRO A 606 14.53 -14.51 33.91
N ALA A 607 14.02 -15.27 32.94
CA ALA A 607 13.02 -14.80 31.98
C ALA A 607 11.67 -14.47 32.64
N VAL A 608 11.37 -15.03 33.82
CA VAL A 608 10.07 -14.83 34.50
C VAL A 608 9.84 -13.37 34.86
N ALA A 609 10.86 -12.67 35.34
CA ALA A 609 10.77 -11.26 35.67
C ALA A 609 10.53 -10.39 34.42
N GLU A 610 11.13 -10.77 33.29
CA GLU A 610 10.94 -10.11 32.00
C GLU A 610 9.52 -10.35 31.46
N MET A 611 9.00 -11.58 31.58
CA MET A 611 7.64 -11.91 31.13
C MET A 611 6.56 -11.27 32.00
N VAL A 612 6.77 -11.17 33.32
CA VAL A 612 5.85 -10.42 34.20
C VAL A 612 5.86 -8.94 33.82
N ASN A 613 7.03 -8.37 33.49
CA ASN A 613 7.11 -6.99 33.02
C ASN A 613 6.39 -6.80 31.67
N LEU A 614 6.52 -7.77 30.76
CA LEU A 614 5.79 -7.81 29.51
C LEU A 614 4.27 -7.84 29.74
N PHE A 615 3.77 -8.71 30.62
CA PHE A 615 2.35 -8.80 31.00
C PHE A 615 1.82 -7.50 31.62
N ASN A 616 2.65 -6.79 32.39
CA ASN A 616 2.29 -5.48 32.94
C ASN A 616 2.26 -4.35 31.88
N THR A 617 2.91 -4.55 30.74
CA THR A 617 3.00 -3.55 29.66
C THR A 617 1.83 -3.65 28.69
N TYR A 618 1.26 -4.84 28.50
CA TYR A 618 0.09 -5.03 27.64
C TYR A 618 -1.19 -4.50 28.29
N SER A 619 -1.97 -3.70 27.53
CA SER A 619 -3.31 -3.28 27.94
C SER A 619 -4.35 -4.40 27.91
N GLU A 620 -4.09 -5.45 27.12
CA GLU A 620 -4.90 -6.67 27.00
C GLU A 620 -4.01 -7.89 27.25
N ILE A 621 -4.21 -8.56 28.39
CA ILE A 621 -3.37 -9.68 28.83
C ILE A 621 -3.46 -10.88 27.87
N GLY A 622 -4.59 -11.05 27.19
CA GLY A 622 -4.76 -12.09 26.17
C GLY A 622 -3.72 -12.04 25.04
N ASN A 623 -3.25 -10.85 24.63
CA ASN A 623 -2.15 -10.72 23.65
C ASN A 623 -0.82 -11.25 24.21
N ALA A 624 -0.58 -11.08 25.51
CA ALA A 624 0.60 -11.61 26.17
C ALA A 624 0.55 -13.13 26.33
N ILE A 625 -0.63 -13.71 26.58
CA ILE A 625 -0.85 -15.17 26.61
C ILE A 625 -0.68 -15.79 25.22
N MET A 626 -1.11 -15.09 24.16
CA MET A 626 -0.89 -15.54 22.79
C MET A 626 0.59 -15.80 22.51
N VAL A 627 1.50 -14.94 22.98
CA VAL A 627 2.96 -15.16 22.83
C VAL A 627 3.40 -16.48 23.48
N PHE A 628 2.78 -16.88 24.60
CA PHE A 628 3.06 -18.16 25.24
C PHE A 628 2.48 -19.35 24.46
N SER A 629 1.24 -19.25 23.98
CA SER A 629 0.63 -20.30 23.15
C SER A 629 1.41 -20.54 21.87
N GLU A 630 2.08 -19.51 21.36
CA GLU A 630 2.91 -19.60 20.15
C GLU A 630 4.37 -19.94 20.44
N SER A 631 4.77 -20.13 21.69
CA SER A 631 6.15 -20.51 21.99
C SER A 631 6.50 -21.87 21.37
N THR A 632 7.72 -22.01 20.87
CA THR A 632 8.24 -23.29 20.35
C THR A 632 8.11 -24.40 21.39
N GLU A 633 8.35 -24.07 22.67
CA GLU A 633 8.23 -25.01 23.79
C GLU A 633 6.81 -25.56 23.91
N TRP A 634 5.79 -24.71 23.81
CA TRP A 634 4.40 -25.15 23.90
C TRP A 634 3.93 -25.91 22.66
N ARG A 635 4.30 -25.47 21.45
CA ARG A 635 3.99 -26.19 20.22
C ARG A 635 4.59 -27.60 20.21
N VAL A 636 5.84 -27.74 20.68
CA VAL A 636 6.48 -29.05 20.86
C VAL A 636 5.77 -29.88 21.93
N HIS A 637 5.31 -29.27 23.03
CA HIS A 637 4.56 -29.98 24.07
C HIS A 637 3.26 -30.59 23.55
N LEU A 638 2.55 -29.88 22.66
CA LEU A 638 1.29 -30.34 22.08
C LEU A 638 1.46 -31.41 21.02
N ALA A 639 2.67 -31.58 20.48
CA ALA A 639 3.02 -32.65 19.54
C ALA A 639 2.04 -32.78 18.35
N GLY A 640 1.62 -31.65 17.77
CA GLY A 640 0.73 -31.60 16.61
C GLY A 640 -0.77 -31.73 16.90
N ALA A 641 -1.17 -31.89 18.16
CA ALA A 641 -2.59 -32.06 18.51
C ALA A 641 -3.48 -30.85 18.12
N ASP A 642 -2.89 -29.67 17.99
CA ASP A 642 -3.51 -28.46 17.46
C ASP A 642 -3.80 -28.57 15.96
N ALA A 643 -2.84 -29.05 15.17
CA ALA A 643 -3.04 -29.32 13.75
C ALA A 643 -4.12 -30.40 13.55
N ASN A 644 -4.03 -31.53 14.27
CA ASN A 644 -5.04 -32.59 14.20
C ASN A 644 -6.45 -32.11 14.58
N TYR A 645 -6.56 -31.16 15.52
CA TYR A 645 -7.84 -30.55 15.83
C TYR A 645 -8.38 -29.74 14.65
N VAL A 646 -7.53 -28.94 13.99
CA VAL A 646 -7.96 -28.16 12.83
C VAL A 646 -8.41 -29.09 11.70
N PHE A 647 -7.62 -30.11 11.34
CA PHE A 647 -7.93 -31.01 10.23
C PHE A 647 -9.24 -31.77 10.45
N ARG A 648 -9.43 -32.36 11.64
CA ARG A 648 -10.67 -33.10 11.98
C ARG A 648 -11.93 -32.24 11.90
N ASN A 649 -11.80 -30.92 12.02
CA ASN A 649 -12.92 -29.99 11.97
C ASN A 649 -12.93 -29.15 10.68
N ALA A 650 -12.06 -29.44 9.70
CA ALA A 650 -12.09 -28.79 8.41
C ALA A 650 -13.33 -29.24 7.60
N PRO A 651 -13.85 -28.41 6.68
CA PRO A 651 -15.00 -28.79 5.85
C PRO A 651 -14.84 -30.14 5.14
N ALA A 652 -13.66 -30.43 4.60
CA ALA A 652 -13.36 -31.67 3.87
C ALA A 652 -13.58 -32.94 4.69
N SER A 653 -13.35 -32.88 6.01
CA SER A 653 -13.62 -34.01 6.94
C SER A 653 -15.10 -34.43 6.99
N PHE A 654 -16.03 -33.56 6.56
CA PHE A 654 -17.47 -33.84 6.55
C PHE A 654 -17.99 -34.30 5.18
N SER A 655 -17.12 -34.39 4.16
CA SER A 655 -17.47 -34.75 2.78
C SER A 655 -18.27 -36.05 2.67
N GLN A 656 -17.86 -37.11 3.37
CA GLN A 656 -18.53 -38.40 3.33
C GLN A 656 -19.92 -38.38 3.97
N ASP A 657 -20.08 -37.63 5.06
CA ASP A 657 -21.36 -37.46 5.75
C ASP A 657 -22.34 -36.69 4.87
N VAL A 658 -21.89 -35.59 4.27
CA VAL A 658 -22.70 -34.76 3.37
C VAL A 658 -23.14 -35.57 2.15
N PHE A 659 -22.20 -36.23 1.47
CA PHE A 659 -22.50 -37.06 0.30
C PHE A 659 -23.52 -38.15 0.62
N SER A 660 -23.31 -38.87 1.73
CA SER A 660 -24.22 -39.92 2.17
C SER A 660 -25.60 -39.39 2.54
N MET A 661 -25.71 -38.18 3.09
CA MET A 661 -26.99 -37.54 3.42
C MET A 661 -27.83 -37.24 2.18
N TYR A 662 -27.20 -36.70 1.11
CA TYR A 662 -27.87 -36.46 -0.17
C TYR A 662 -28.44 -37.76 -0.76
N HIS A 663 -27.66 -38.83 -0.76
CA HIS A 663 -28.16 -40.13 -1.21
C HIS A 663 -29.27 -40.67 -0.30
N ALA A 664 -29.09 -40.63 1.01
CA ALA A 664 -30.04 -41.16 1.98
C ALA A 664 -31.45 -40.56 1.86
N LEU A 665 -31.53 -39.23 1.67
CA LEU A 665 -32.81 -38.50 1.69
C LEU A 665 -33.31 -38.08 0.30
N LEU A 666 -32.41 -37.80 -0.64
CA LEU A 666 -32.76 -37.29 -1.98
C LEU A 666 -32.47 -38.30 -3.10
N GLY A 667 -31.67 -39.34 -2.85
CA GLY A 667 -31.41 -40.42 -3.80
C GLY A 667 -30.60 -40.01 -5.03
N ARG A 668 -29.80 -38.94 -4.91
CA ARG A 668 -28.96 -38.39 -5.98
C ARG A 668 -27.65 -37.84 -5.43
N ASP A 669 -26.68 -37.67 -6.30
CA ASP A 669 -25.44 -36.95 -6.00
C ASP A 669 -25.77 -35.46 -5.70
N PRO A 670 -24.97 -34.81 -4.82
CA PRO A 670 -25.09 -33.38 -4.58
C PRO A 670 -24.66 -32.56 -5.80
N ASP A 671 -25.13 -31.31 -5.87
CA ASP A 671 -24.44 -30.28 -6.66
C ASP A 671 -23.25 -29.70 -5.87
N ALA A 672 -22.25 -29.18 -6.57
CA ALA A 672 -20.99 -28.78 -5.94
C ALA A 672 -21.17 -27.67 -4.88
N ALA A 673 -21.99 -26.65 -5.18
CA ALA A 673 -22.24 -25.55 -4.25
C ALA A 673 -22.97 -26.04 -2.99
N GLY A 674 -24.04 -26.83 -3.16
CA GLY A 674 -24.76 -27.40 -2.03
C GLY A 674 -23.90 -28.34 -1.19
N PHE A 675 -22.97 -29.08 -1.78
CA PHE A 675 -22.02 -29.92 -1.06
C PHE A 675 -21.09 -29.10 -0.16
N ALA A 676 -20.43 -28.07 -0.72
CA ALA A 676 -19.52 -27.19 0.01
C ALA A 676 -20.22 -26.44 1.15
N ASP A 677 -21.41 -25.90 0.90
CA ASP A 677 -22.17 -25.18 1.92
C ASP A 677 -22.50 -26.08 3.13
N TRP A 678 -22.87 -27.33 2.91
CA TRP A 678 -23.15 -28.26 4.01
C TRP A 678 -21.91 -28.66 4.78
N ALA A 679 -20.82 -28.94 4.08
CA ALA A 679 -19.53 -29.26 4.70
C ALA A 679 -19.06 -28.11 5.61
N LEU A 680 -19.22 -26.86 5.15
CA LEU A 680 -18.91 -25.66 5.91
C LEU A 680 -19.84 -25.44 7.12
N GLU A 681 -21.14 -25.71 6.99
CA GLU A 681 -22.05 -25.62 8.14
C GLU A 681 -21.71 -26.66 9.21
N MET A 682 -21.27 -27.85 8.80
CA MET A 682 -20.84 -28.91 9.72
C MET A 682 -19.51 -28.58 10.41
N SER A 683 -18.53 -28.00 9.70
CA SER A 683 -17.31 -27.49 10.34
C SER A 683 -17.58 -26.38 11.37
N ARG A 684 -18.69 -25.66 11.20
CA ARG A 684 -19.20 -24.65 12.16
C ARG A 684 -20.05 -25.24 13.29
N GLY A 685 -20.09 -26.57 13.44
CA GLY A 685 -20.74 -27.26 14.55
C GLY A 685 -22.19 -27.68 14.31
N LEU A 686 -22.70 -27.64 13.07
CA LEU A 686 -23.95 -28.32 12.74
C LEU A 686 -23.74 -29.84 12.82
N ASP A 687 -24.48 -30.51 13.69
CA ASP A 687 -24.44 -31.97 13.76
C ASP A 687 -25.27 -32.63 12.64
N LEU A 688 -25.00 -33.92 12.41
CA LEU A 688 -25.63 -34.70 11.35
C LEU A 688 -27.15 -34.82 11.52
N GLY A 689 -27.65 -34.80 12.76
CA GLY A 689 -29.08 -34.78 13.07
C GLY A 689 -29.73 -33.47 12.65
N GLY A 690 -29.09 -32.34 12.94
CA GLY A 690 -29.51 -31.01 12.49
C GLY A 690 -29.50 -30.89 10.96
N MET A 691 -28.48 -31.43 10.29
CA MET A 691 -28.45 -31.51 8.83
C MET A 691 -29.62 -32.34 8.29
N ALA A 692 -29.82 -33.57 8.79
CA ALA A 692 -30.93 -34.42 8.38
C ALA A 692 -32.29 -33.74 8.58
N GLN A 693 -32.48 -33.03 9.69
CA GLN A 693 -33.70 -32.27 9.95
C GLN A 693 -33.92 -31.16 8.90
N ARG A 694 -32.88 -30.40 8.54
CA ARG A 694 -32.98 -29.36 7.50
C ARG A 694 -33.28 -29.95 6.11
N PHE A 695 -32.77 -31.13 5.77
CA PHE A 695 -33.16 -31.84 4.55
C PHE A 695 -34.63 -32.27 4.58
N LEU A 696 -35.10 -32.84 5.68
CA LEU A 696 -36.49 -33.28 5.84
C LEU A 696 -37.48 -32.11 5.75
N ASP A 697 -37.09 -30.92 6.23
CA ASP A 697 -37.87 -29.69 6.17
C ASP A 697 -37.78 -28.98 4.80
N SER A 698 -36.90 -29.44 3.91
CA SER A 698 -36.69 -28.82 2.61
C SER A 698 -37.89 -29.02 1.67
N ALA A 699 -38.09 -28.06 0.77
CA ALA A 699 -39.09 -28.18 -0.30
C ALA A 699 -38.80 -29.36 -1.25
N GLU A 700 -37.51 -29.71 -1.40
CA GLU A 700 -37.07 -30.82 -2.23
C GLU A 700 -37.54 -32.17 -1.67
N PHE A 701 -37.39 -32.38 -0.36
CA PHE A 701 -37.89 -33.59 0.30
C PHE A 701 -39.42 -33.62 0.38
N ALA A 702 -40.07 -32.47 0.64
CA ALA A 702 -41.53 -32.36 0.71
C ALA A 702 -42.26 -32.81 -0.58
N GLY A 703 -41.58 -32.75 -1.73
CA GLY A 703 -42.08 -33.25 -3.02
C GLY A 703 -42.26 -34.77 -3.11
N ALA A 704 -41.67 -35.55 -2.20
CA ALA A 704 -41.73 -37.02 -2.19
C ALA A 704 -43.05 -37.61 -1.63
N GLY A 705 -43.90 -36.78 -1.02
CA GLY A 705 -45.17 -37.20 -0.41
C GLY A 705 -45.03 -37.72 1.03
N ALA A 706 -46.11 -37.71 1.81
CA ALA A 706 -46.08 -38.14 3.21
C ALA A 706 -45.91 -39.67 3.30
N LEU A 707 -44.70 -40.11 3.66
CA LEU A 707 -44.38 -41.52 3.91
C LEU A 707 -44.69 -41.92 5.36
N ASP A 708 -45.23 -43.12 5.56
CA ASP A 708 -45.21 -43.76 6.89
C ASP A 708 -43.79 -44.16 7.29
N ASP A 709 -43.58 -44.44 8.58
CA ASP A 709 -42.22 -44.70 9.11
C ASP A 709 -41.56 -45.92 8.45
N ARG A 710 -42.35 -46.93 8.10
CA ARG A 710 -41.84 -48.13 7.44
C ARG A 710 -41.38 -47.85 6.01
N SER A 711 -42.16 -47.10 5.24
CA SER A 711 -41.82 -46.72 3.87
C SER A 711 -40.65 -45.73 3.84
N PHE A 712 -40.61 -44.80 4.79
CA PHE A 712 -39.49 -43.90 4.99
C PHE A 712 -38.20 -44.67 5.30
N ALA A 713 -38.23 -45.59 6.27
CA ALA A 713 -37.08 -46.43 6.60
C ALA A 713 -36.63 -47.29 5.41
N ALA A 714 -37.58 -47.83 4.63
CA ALA A 714 -37.25 -48.59 3.43
C ALA A 714 -36.51 -47.74 2.38
N GLN A 715 -36.94 -46.50 2.15
CA GLN A 715 -36.27 -45.60 1.22
C GLN A 715 -34.82 -45.31 1.65
N VAL A 716 -34.63 -44.88 2.90
CA VAL A 716 -33.31 -44.50 3.43
C VAL A 716 -32.34 -45.68 3.41
N LEU A 717 -32.76 -46.84 3.94
CA LEU A 717 -31.88 -48.03 3.97
C LEU A 717 -31.56 -48.55 2.57
N THR A 718 -32.52 -48.48 1.64
CA THR A 718 -32.26 -48.87 0.24
C THR A 718 -31.26 -47.92 -0.40
N ALA A 719 -31.37 -46.62 -0.16
CA ALA A 719 -30.46 -45.64 -0.70
C ALA A 719 -29.03 -45.80 -0.16
N LEU A 720 -28.88 -46.05 1.14
CA LEU A 720 -27.58 -46.24 1.79
C LEU A 720 -26.88 -47.54 1.36
N THR A 721 -27.64 -48.62 1.18
CA THR A 721 -27.06 -49.96 0.93
C THR A 721 -27.09 -50.39 -0.53
N GLY A 722 -27.85 -49.69 -1.37
CA GLY A 722 -28.13 -50.09 -2.76
C GLY A 722 -28.99 -51.36 -2.90
N ALA A 723 -29.51 -51.91 -1.80
CA ALA A 723 -30.28 -53.15 -1.77
C ALA A 723 -31.57 -53.02 -0.95
N ALA A 724 -32.56 -53.84 -1.28
CA ALA A 724 -33.81 -53.86 -0.51
C ALA A 724 -33.54 -54.34 0.94
N PRO A 725 -33.95 -53.58 1.98
CA PRO A 725 -33.68 -53.93 3.36
C PRO A 725 -34.44 -55.18 3.80
N ALA A 726 -33.86 -55.93 4.73
CA ALA A 726 -34.53 -57.09 5.29
C ALA A 726 -35.75 -56.67 6.12
N VAL A 727 -36.79 -57.52 6.14
CA VAL A 727 -38.03 -57.26 6.89
C VAL A 727 -37.74 -56.98 8.37
N ALA A 728 -36.77 -57.68 8.97
CA ALA A 728 -36.40 -57.49 10.36
C ALA A 728 -35.79 -56.10 10.65
N ASP A 729 -35.09 -55.49 9.69
CA ASP A 729 -34.51 -54.17 9.85
C ASP A 729 -35.59 -53.09 9.73
N LEU A 730 -36.56 -53.28 8.85
CA LEU A 730 -37.76 -52.44 8.76
C LEU A 730 -38.62 -52.52 10.02
N ASP A 731 -38.82 -53.71 10.59
CA ASP A 731 -39.58 -53.89 11.84
C ASP A 731 -38.88 -53.18 13.02
N ARG A 732 -37.54 -53.20 13.05
CA ARG A 732 -36.75 -52.48 14.05
C ARG A 732 -36.85 -50.97 13.85
N ALA A 733 -36.72 -50.49 12.61
CA ALA A 733 -36.81 -49.07 12.28
C ALA A 733 -38.19 -48.49 12.67
N GLU A 734 -39.28 -49.20 12.32
CA GLU A 734 -40.65 -48.80 12.68
C GLU A 734 -40.84 -48.72 14.20
N THR A 735 -40.26 -49.66 14.95
CA THR A 735 -40.29 -49.62 16.42
C THR A 735 -39.53 -48.43 17.00
N VAL A 736 -38.36 -48.10 16.43
CA VAL A 736 -37.52 -46.98 16.90
C VAL A 736 -38.18 -45.64 16.59
N LEU A 737 -38.72 -45.47 15.38
CA LEU A 737 -39.38 -44.25 14.91
C LEU A 737 -40.73 -44.01 15.58
N ALA A 738 -41.44 -45.06 16.02
CA ALA A 738 -42.62 -44.94 16.87
C ALA A 738 -42.29 -44.53 18.32
N GLY A 739 -41.01 -44.56 18.69
CA GLY A 739 -40.49 -44.18 20.00
C GLY A 739 -40.08 -42.70 20.09
N PRO A 740 -39.14 -42.33 20.99
CA PRO A 740 -38.72 -40.95 21.17
C PRO A 740 -37.67 -40.46 20.16
N VAL A 741 -37.17 -41.34 19.28
CA VAL A 741 -36.11 -41.00 18.31
C VAL A 741 -36.75 -40.30 17.11
N SER A 742 -36.25 -39.12 16.75
CA SER A 742 -36.75 -38.40 15.58
C SER A 742 -36.32 -39.08 14.28
N ARG A 743 -37.03 -38.79 13.18
CA ARG A 743 -36.59 -39.26 11.85
C ARG A 743 -35.20 -38.74 11.49
N ALA A 744 -34.89 -37.49 11.88
CA ALA A 744 -33.60 -36.88 11.63
C ALA A 744 -32.46 -37.63 12.36
N ASP A 745 -32.62 -37.87 13.66
CA ASP A 745 -31.62 -38.62 14.45
C ASP A 745 -31.45 -40.05 13.95
N TRP A 746 -32.55 -40.68 13.53
CA TRP A 746 -32.52 -42.03 12.97
C TRP A 746 -31.77 -42.06 11.63
N VAL A 747 -31.98 -41.09 10.74
CA VAL A 747 -31.23 -40.98 9.47
C VAL A 747 -29.75 -40.75 9.75
N ALA A 748 -29.41 -39.79 10.60
CA ALA A 748 -28.04 -39.48 10.98
C ALA A 748 -27.30 -40.72 11.49
N ALA A 749 -27.93 -41.51 12.37
CA ALA A 749 -27.35 -42.75 12.87
C ALA A 749 -27.09 -43.79 11.76
N ASN A 750 -27.98 -43.89 10.76
CA ASN A 750 -27.79 -44.85 9.65
C ASN A 750 -26.75 -44.37 8.63
N VAL A 751 -26.65 -43.06 8.37
CA VAL A 751 -25.58 -42.49 7.55
C VAL A 751 -24.22 -42.81 8.14
N LEU A 752 -24.02 -42.59 9.45
CA LEU A 752 -22.78 -42.91 10.14
C LEU A 752 -22.42 -44.41 10.11
N LEU A 753 -23.43 -45.28 10.22
CA LEU A 753 -23.23 -46.73 10.25
C LEU A 753 -23.06 -47.36 8.86
N SER A 754 -23.50 -46.68 7.81
CA SER A 754 -23.53 -47.21 6.44
C SER A 754 -23.35 -46.09 5.42
N PRO A 755 -22.17 -45.44 5.39
CA PRO A 755 -21.87 -44.38 4.44
C PRO A 755 -21.92 -44.89 2.99
N VAL A 756 -22.33 -44.03 2.07
CA VAL A 756 -22.48 -44.38 0.64
C VAL A 756 -21.12 -44.35 -0.05
N SER A 757 -20.77 -45.42 -0.78
CA SER A 757 -19.57 -45.45 -1.62
C SER A 757 -19.71 -44.57 -2.87
N GLY A 758 -18.60 -44.03 -3.38
CA GLY A 758 -18.57 -43.31 -4.65
C GLY A 758 -18.15 -41.84 -4.54
N LEU A 759 -17.97 -41.34 -3.32
CA LEU A 759 -17.46 -39.98 -3.06
C LEU A 759 -16.17 -39.69 -3.83
N ASP A 760 -15.14 -40.52 -3.66
CA ASP A 760 -13.82 -40.29 -4.29
C ASP A 760 -13.93 -40.22 -5.82
N SER A 761 -14.77 -41.07 -6.42
CA SER A 761 -15.00 -41.05 -7.87
C SER A 761 -15.82 -39.85 -8.34
N TRP A 762 -16.70 -39.34 -7.48
CA TRP A 762 -17.49 -38.14 -7.77
C TRP A 762 -16.63 -36.88 -7.64
N ILE A 763 -15.77 -36.78 -6.62
CA ILE A 763 -14.80 -35.69 -6.45
C ILE A 763 -13.73 -35.73 -7.54
N ALA A 764 -13.15 -36.90 -7.85
CA ALA A 764 -12.18 -37.04 -8.94
C ALA A 764 -12.77 -36.76 -10.34
N GLY A 765 -14.11 -36.71 -10.46
CA GLY A 765 -14.80 -36.26 -11.66
C GLY A 765 -14.99 -34.73 -11.73
N GLN A 766 -14.70 -34.02 -10.64
CA GLN A 766 -14.57 -32.57 -10.61
C GLN A 766 -13.17 -32.15 -11.06
N PRO A 767 -13.00 -30.90 -11.53
CA PRO A 767 -11.68 -30.33 -11.73
C PRO A 767 -10.89 -30.28 -10.42
N VAL A 768 -9.57 -30.40 -10.53
CA VAL A 768 -8.65 -30.03 -9.44
C VAL A 768 -8.99 -28.62 -8.97
N ASP A 769 -9.00 -28.44 -7.65
CA ASP A 769 -9.18 -27.15 -7.03
C ASP A 769 -7.82 -26.50 -6.83
N ASP A 770 -7.08 -26.83 -5.77
CA ASP A 770 -5.86 -26.11 -5.45
C ASP A 770 -4.58 -26.80 -5.92
N VAL A 771 -3.58 -25.98 -6.25
CA VAL A 771 -2.21 -26.42 -6.52
C VAL A 771 -1.27 -25.77 -5.52
N LEU A 772 -0.77 -26.56 -4.57
CA LEU A 772 0.07 -26.11 -3.47
C LEU A 772 1.51 -26.57 -3.70
N ILE A 773 2.44 -25.61 -3.77
CA ILE A 773 3.86 -25.86 -4.04
C ILE A 773 4.67 -25.48 -2.81
N GLY A 774 5.15 -26.49 -2.09
CA GLY A 774 5.87 -26.30 -0.82
C GLY A 774 7.32 -25.84 -0.96
N ASN A 775 7.97 -26.03 -2.11
CA ASN A 775 9.37 -25.62 -2.35
C ASN A 775 10.32 -25.90 -1.15
N GLY A 776 11.22 -24.99 -0.80
CA GLY A 776 12.25 -25.19 0.22
C GLY A 776 11.82 -24.65 1.59
N GLY A 777 12.54 -25.00 2.65
CA GLY A 777 12.16 -24.60 4.01
C GLY A 777 11.33 -25.65 4.76
N ARG A 778 10.48 -25.23 5.70
CA ARG A 778 9.63 -26.14 6.49
C ARG A 778 8.16 -25.76 6.43
N ASP A 779 7.48 -26.21 5.38
CA ASP A 779 6.16 -25.70 5.08
C ASP A 779 5.05 -26.63 5.53
N ILE A 780 3.88 -26.03 5.76
CA ILE A 780 2.63 -26.74 6.03
C ILE A 780 1.67 -26.45 4.88
N LEU A 781 1.19 -27.51 4.22
CA LEU A 781 0.31 -27.46 3.07
C LEU A 781 -1.06 -28.01 3.46
N MET A 782 -2.11 -27.26 3.15
CA MET A 782 -3.49 -27.61 3.43
C MET A 782 -4.34 -27.36 2.18
N GLY A 783 -4.84 -28.43 1.57
CA GLY A 783 -5.63 -28.35 0.35
C GLY A 783 -7.00 -27.75 0.64
N GLY A 784 -7.73 -28.32 1.59
CA GLY A 784 -9.06 -27.91 1.95
C GLY A 784 -10.11 -28.76 1.25
N MET A 785 -11.16 -28.14 0.69
CA MET A 785 -12.19 -28.93 0.01
C MET A 785 -11.75 -29.31 -1.40
N TRP A 786 -12.34 -30.39 -1.92
CA TRP A 786 -12.14 -30.86 -3.30
C TRP A 786 -10.76 -31.48 -3.51
N SER A 787 -10.41 -31.73 -4.78
CA SER A 787 -9.18 -32.45 -5.13
C SER A 787 -8.03 -31.51 -5.32
N ASP A 788 -7.01 -31.64 -4.49
CA ASP A 788 -5.86 -30.75 -4.48
C ASP A 788 -4.59 -31.44 -4.97
N VAL A 789 -3.66 -30.65 -5.47
CA VAL A 789 -2.37 -31.12 -5.98
C VAL A 789 -1.23 -30.53 -5.15
N PHE A 790 -0.52 -31.40 -4.46
CA PHE A 790 0.70 -31.06 -3.72
C PHE A 790 1.93 -31.30 -4.60
N VAL A 791 2.66 -30.23 -4.94
CA VAL A 791 3.81 -30.26 -5.85
C VAL A 791 5.10 -30.03 -5.08
N PHE A 792 6.12 -30.83 -5.40
CA PHE A 792 7.44 -30.74 -4.77
C PHE A 792 8.56 -30.66 -5.79
N ASP A 793 9.52 -29.76 -5.55
CA ASP A 793 10.67 -29.56 -6.41
C ASP A 793 11.91 -30.28 -5.84
N PRO A 794 12.53 -31.24 -6.56
CA PRO A 794 13.69 -31.99 -6.08
C PRO A 794 14.96 -31.15 -5.91
N ALA A 795 14.97 -29.89 -6.37
CA ALA A 795 16.08 -28.97 -6.16
C ALA A 795 15.85 -27.99 -5.00
N ALA A 796 14.69 -28.04 -4.33
CA ALA A 796 14.36 -27.22 -3.17
C ALA A 796 14.36 -28.08 -1.89
N ASP A 797 15.54 -28.23 -1.27
CA ASP A 797 15.69 -28.98 -0.01
C ASP A 797 14.76 -28.43 1.09
N GLY A 798 14.02 -29.32 1.77
CA GLY A 798 13.04 -28.89 2.77
C GLY A 798 12.26 -30.03 3.43
N LEU A 799 11.53 -29.70 4.49
CA LEU A 799 10.58 -30.58 5.17
C LEU A 799 9.16 -30.06 4.97
N GLN A 800 8.39 -30.78 4.17
CA GLN A 800 7.03 -30.44 3.82
C GLN A 800 6.04 -31.26 4.65
N ARG A 801 4.97 -30.64 5.13
CA ARG A 801 3.91 -31.28 5.92
C ARG A 801 2.56 -31.09 5.25
N ILE A 802 1.99 -32.15 4.69
CA ILE A 802 0.61 -32.15 4.20
C ILE A 802 -0.29 -32.47 5.39
N GLY A 803 -1.19 -31.54 5.70
CA GLY A 803 -2.02 -31.58 6.91
C GLY A 803 -3.34 -32.34 6.77
N ASP A 804 -3.96 -32.27 5.60
CA ASP A 804 -5.33 -32.67 5.32
C ASP A 804 -5.42 -33.51 4.04
N PHE A 805 -4.52 -34.48 3.89
CA PHE A 805 -4.52 -35.33 2.70
C PHE A 805 -5.75 -36.24 2.64
N GLU A 806 -6.55 -36.14 1.59
CA GLU A 806 -7.69 -36.99 1.34
C GLU A 806 -7.50 -37.98 0.18
N ALA A 807 -8.37 -39.00 0.14
CA ALA A 807 -8.25 -40.10 -0.82
C ALA A 807 -8.32 -39.67 -2.30
N TRP A 808 -8.86 -38.48 -2.57
CA TRP A 808 -8.98 -37.89 -3.90
C TRP A 808 -7.86 -36.89 -4.23
N ASP A 809 -6.96 -36.59 -3.30
CA ASP A 809 -5.85 -35.67 -3.53
C ASP A 809 -4.70 -36.31 -4.28
N LEU A 810 -3.89 -35.46 -4.88
CA LEU A 810 -2.80 -35.80 -5.75
C LEU A 810 -1.47 -35.27 -5.20
N ILE A 811 -0.44 -36.08 -5.27
CA ILE A 811 0.95 -35.67 -5.04
C ILE A 811 1.67 -35.72 -6.38
N ASP A 812 2.20 -34.58 -6.81
CA ASP A 812 2.94 -34.45 -8.06
C ASP A 812 4.44 -34.67 -7.84
N LEU A 813 4.91 -35.82 -8.32
CA LEU A 813 6.30 -36.24 -8.29
C LEU A 813 6.92 -36.32 -9.69
N ARG A 814 6.25 -35.80 -10.73
CA ARG A 814 6.81 -35.68 -12.08
C ARG A 814 8.18 -35.00 -12.08
N PRO A 815 8.45 -33.94 -11.28
CA PRO A 815 9.78 -33.33 -11.19
C PRO A 815 10.90 -34.29 -10.76
N PHE A 816 10.60 -35.35 -9.99
CA PHE A 816 11.57 -36.34 -9.53
C PHE A 816 11.93 -37.37 -10.62
N GLY A 817 11.15 -37.46 -11.70
CA GLY A 817 11.47 -38.30 -12.86
C GLY A 817 11.35 -39.81 -12.62
N TYR A 818 10.45 -40.25 -11.74
CA TYR A 818 10.16 -41.67 -11.57
C TYR A 818 9.55 -42.27 -12.83
N ALA A 819 9.85 -43.55 -13.10
CA ALA A 819 9.35 -44.22 -14.30
C ALA A 819 7.87 -44.62 -14.23
N ASP A 820 7.36 -44.85 -13.01
CA ASP A 820 5.99 -45.24 -12.73
C ASP A 820 5.63 -45.00 -11.26
N ALA A 821 4.31 -45.04 -10.96
CA ALA A 821 3.80 -44.73 -9.63
C ALA A 821 4.20 -45.79 -8.60
N ALA A 822 4.48 -47.03 -9.02
CA ALA A 822 4.94 -48.08 -8.12
C ALA A 822 6.34 -47.78 -7.57
N THR A 823 7.22 -47.23 -8.41
CA THR A 823 8.57 -46.81 -8.03
C THR A 823 8.54 -45.61 -7.08
N ALA A 824 7.63 -44.67 -7.31
CA ALA A 824 7.43 -43.51 -6.44
C ALA A 824 6.82 -43.91 -5.08
N LEU A 825 5.76 -44.74 -5.06
CA LEU A 825 5.16 -45.27 -3.83
C LEU A 825 6.18 -45.98 -2.93
N ALA A 826 7.18 -46.65 -3.51
CA ALA A 826 8.23 -47.33 -2.75
C ALA A 826 9.14 -46.38 -1.94
N GLN A 827 9.12 -45.07 -2.21
CA GLN A 827 9.83 -44.06 -1.42
C GLN A 827 9.08 -43.65 -0.16
N PHE A 828 7.78 -43.95 -0.07
CA PHE A 828 6.97 -43.64 1.11
C PHE A 828 7.13 -44.73 2.18
N GLN A 829 7.36 -44.30 3.42
CA GLN A 829 7.53 -45.17 4.58
C GLN A 829 6.61 -44.75 5.72
N GLN A 830 5.86 -45.71 6.28
CA GLN A 830 5.02 -45.46 7.45
C GLN A 830 5.90 -45.12 8.67
N GLN A 831 5.61 -44.00 9.33
CA GLN A 831 6.24 -43.59 10.58
C GLN A 831 5.18 -43.12 11.58
N GLY A 832 4.82 -44.00 12.52
CA GLY A 832 3.67 -43.74 13.39
C GLY A 832 2.39 -43.65 12.55
N ASP A 833 1.63 -42.60 12.78
CA ASP A 833 0.35 -42.35 12.08
C ASP A 833 0.55 -41.56 10.76
N ALA A 834 1.78 -41.18 10.41
CA ALA A 834 2.10 -40.45 9.18
C ALA A 834 2.82 -41.32 8.14
N LEU A 835 2.70 -40.93 6.87
CA LEU A 835 3.45 -41.49 5.76
C LEU A 835 4.55 -40.53 5.32
N VAL A 836 5.80 -40.98 5.27
CA VAL A 836 6.95 -40.11 5.01
C VAL A 836 7.62 -40.49 3.70
N PHE A 837 7.68 -39.55 2.76
CA PHE A 837 8.50 -39.59 1.55
C PHE A 837 9.83 -38.89 1.80
N ALA A 838 10.91 -39.43 1.25
CA ALA A 838 12.22 -38.77 1.26
C ALA A 838 13.03 -39.12 0.00
N ASP A 839 13.31 -38.13 -0.83
CA ASP A 839 14.22 -38.24 -1.98
C ASP A 839 14.81 -36.86 -2.32
N ALA A 840 15.99 -36.84 -2.94
CA ALA A 840 16.69 -35.63 -3.39
C ALA A 840 16.91 -34.53 -2.33
N GLY A 841 16.77 -34.83 -1.03
CA GLY A 841 16.86 -33.84 0.06
C GLY A 841 15.51 -33.29 0.52
N VAL A 842 14.44 -33.55 -0.24
CA VAL A 842 13.06 -33.23 0.11
C VAL A 842 12.49 -34.32 1.00
N THR A 843 11.90 -33.93 2.12
CA THR A 843 11.12 -34.83 2.99
C THR A 843 9.67 -34.36 3.00
N VAL A 844 8.72 -35.22 2.65
CA VAL A 844 7.28 -34.92 2.74
C VAL A 844 6.66 -35.83 3.80
N VAL A 845 6.02 -35.23 4.79
CA VAL A 845 5.25 -35.91 5.82
C VAL A 845 3.77 -35.71 5.50
N VAL A 846 3.10 -36.79 5.13
CA VAL A 846 1.65 -36.82 4.94
C VAL A 846 1.03 -37.25 6.27
N GLU A 847 0.43 -36.29 6.97
CA GLU A 847 -0.11 -36.52 8.32
C GLU A 847 -1.36 -37.41 8.28
N ASP A 848 -1.57 -38.16 9.36
CA ASP A 848 -2.72 -39.05 9.59
C ASP A 848 -3.07 -40.01 8.42
N THR A 849 -2.09 -40.32 7.57
CA THR A 849 -2.25 -41.14 6.36
C THR A 849 -1.50 -42.45 6.50
N THR A 850 -2.18 -43.56 6.21
CA THR A 850 -1.58 -44.88 6.18
C THR A 850 -1.12 -45.27 4.78
N ALA A 851 -0.15 -46.19 4.70
CA ALA A 851 0.33 -46.74 3.43
C ALA A 851 -0.76 -47.46 2.59
N ALA A 852 -1.93 -47.75 3.17
CA ALA A 852 -3.06 -48.35 2.44
C ALA A 852 -3.96 -47.30 1.76
N GLU A 853 -3.93 -46.05 2.25
CA GLU A 853 -4.74 -44.94 1.75
C GLU A 853 -4.06 -44.23 0.57
N LEU A 854 -2.72 -44.15 0.55
CA LEU A 854 -1.99 -43.64 -0.62
C LEU A 854 -1.87 -44.72 -1.70
N THR A 855 -2.49 -44.49 -2.86
CA THR A 855 -2.47 -45.41 -4.00
C THR A 855 -1.79 -44.82 -5.23
N ALA A 856 -1.59 -45.64 -6.27
CA ALA A 856 -1.05 -45.15 -7.54
C ALA A 856 -1.97 -44.12 -8.24
N ALA A 857 -3.25 -44.05 -7.87
CA ALA A 857 -4.16 -43.03 -8.40
C ALA A 857 -3.87 -41.64 -7.82
N ASN A 858 -3.20 -41.57 -6.67
CA ASN A 858 -2.85 -40.33 -5.98
C ASN A 858 -1.50 -39.75 -6.44
N LEU A 859 -0.73 -40.43 -7.30
CA LEU A 859 0.59 -39.98 -7.71
C LEU A 859 0.62 -39.58 -9.18
N LEU A 860 1.08 -38.35 -9.44
CA LEU A 860 1.46 -37.91 -10.78
C LEU A 860 2.97 -38.14 -10.94
N VAL A 861 3.37 -38.92 -11.95
CA VAL A 861 4.77 -39.31 -12.21
C VAL A 861 5.09 -39.41 -13.69
#